data_AF-A0A0G1ALI0-F1
#
_entry.id   AF-A0A0G1ALI0-F1
#
_cell.length_a   1.000
_cell.length_b   1.000
_cell.length_c   1.000
_cell.angle_alpha   90.00
_cell.angle_beta   90.00
_cell.angle_gamma   90.00
#
_symmetry.space_group_name_H-M   'P 1'
#
loop_
_entity.id
_entity.type
_entity.pdbx_description
1 polymer ?
#
loop_
_entity_poly.entity_id
_entity_poly.type
_entity_poly.pdbx_seq_one_letter_code
_entity_poly.pdbx_strand_id
1 'polypeptide(L)'
;MYDRLLHIANSLLIFICLIALFGGLVYHFYSLNNLGVAISLTLAIISFIIIQYFSFQANKKIECQSEAKNPDPKLQAINLLLGAAYLLLLCTAFYILLGHQAANAIISPWQIVPKYFFTIYSLATLCLIANIISNGRLALPLLIGHYFLSLAVALIVYRLGYGYDSFIHLATENLIDKIGAVEPKPFYYLGQYALVVILHKITALPLAWLDRLLLPVAAAVFLPLTLWRVLTAWFNEERLNLTVILSLLALTFPFLIITTPQNLAYFLLIIIILLGLICQSFYDFFIILLLSLTALIIQPIAGLPALLFCLFLAVYHSDKTKIKKYLYPPLILIAIFILPAAFYFLNRQLSAAAMSGALAQNVSQWVLKIPGQENFILNFVYLYGFNLKFIFTLLALSGIFIALKHQEQCKIFWLYFTLSISLFISYLITAKIPFAFLINYERSDYPARVLLIACLFLLPFIIISIYALLEKILAQNIIIKLSWATFLTIFISASLYITYPRYDNYFNSHGYSVSRADIKAVNWINTNAKTDFIVLANQQVSAAALSQFGFKKYYGGGQLFYYPIPTSSPLYQSYLNMVYKKPDRETMLAAMDLAGVSQGYFVLNKYWWAFKKILDQAKLSASSFEEIDNGEVYVFKYERK
;
A
#
# COMPACT_ATOMS: atom_id res chain seq x y z
N MET A 1 -4.35 24.87 18.52
CA MET A 1 -4.95 23.51 18.58
C MET A 1 -4.17 22.53 17.70
N TYR A 2 -3.92 22.87 16.44
CA TYR A 2 -3.20 21.98 15.51
C TYR A 2 -1.75 21.72 15.92
N ASP A 3 -1.03 22.67 16.53
CA ASP A 3 0.37 22.44 16.94
C ASP A 3 0.53 21.34 17.99
N ARG A 4 -0.39 21.27 18.95
CA ARG A 4 -0.43 20.20 19.94
C ARG A 4 -0.70 18.84 19.28
N LEU A 5 -1.64 18.81 18.32
CA LEU A 5 -1.95 17.62 17.54
C LEU A 5 -0.75 17.15 16.71
N LEU A 6 -0.06 18.10 16.04
CA LEU A 6 1.16 17.85 15.29
C LEU A 6 2.29 17.31 16.18
N HIS A 7 2.49 17.89 17.35
CA HIS A 7 3.49 17.42 18.30
C HIS A 7 3.22 15.98 18.73
N ILE A 8 1.99 15.68 19.16
CA ILE A 8 1.59 14.33 19.58
C ILE A 8 1.78 13.33 18.42
N ALA A 9 1.32 13.69 17.21
CA ALA A 9 1.45 12.84 16.04
C ALA A 9 2.92 12.60 15.65
N ASN A 10 3.77 13.62 15.67
CA ASN A 10 5.20 13.48 15.39
C ASN A 10 5.86 12.55 16.42
N SER A 11 5.61 12.75 17.72
CA SER A 11 6.13 11.87 18.76
C SER A 11 5.64 10.43 18.58
N LEU A 12 4.37 10.22 18.25
CA LEU A 12 3.82 8.88 18.00
C LEU A 12 4.46 8.22 16.78
N LEU A 13 4.63 8.95 15.66
CA LEU A 13 5.28 8.44 14.45
C LEU A 13 6.73 8.02 14.74
N ILE A 14 7.48 8.85 15.46
CA ILE A 14 8.85 8.54 15.88
C ILE A 14 8.87 7.26 16.70
N PHE A 15 7.99 7.14 17.69
CA PHE A 15 7.95 5.96 18.56
C PHE A 15 7.63 4.68 17.79
N ILE A 16 6.63 4.73 16.89
CA ILE A 16 6.28 3.60 16.02
C ILE A 16 7.47 3.19 15.13
N CYS A 17 8.18 4.16 14.56
CA CYS A 17 9.36 3.89 13.73
C CYS A 17 10.51 3.28 14.54
N LEU A 18 10.72 3.71 15.79
CA LEU A 18 11.74 3.12 16.67
C LEU A 18 11.39 1.67 17.04
N ILE A 19 10.12 1.37 17.32
CA ILE A 19 9.66 -0.01 17.55
C ILE A 19 9.91 -0.86 16.30
N ALA A 20 9.54 -0.38 15.11
CA ALA A 20 9.76 -1.10 13.86
C ALA A 20 11.26 -1.32 13.58
N LEU A 21 12.09 -0.30 13.79
CA LEU A 21 13.53 -0.35 13.53
C LEU A 21 14.25 -1.30 14.50
N PHE A 22 14.13 -1.07 15.81
CA PHE A 22 14.80 -1.92 16.80
C PHE A 22 14.17 -3.31 16.88
N GLY A 23 12.85 -3.41 16.70
CA GLY A 23 12.14 -4.67 16.54
C GLY A 23 12.70 -5.49 15.37
N GLY A 24 12.83 -4.87 14.19
CA GLY A 24 13.36 -5.54 13.00
C GLY A 24 14.82 -5.97 13.18
N LEU A 25 15.66 -5.14 13.79
CA LEU A 25 17.07 -5.47 14.06
C LEU A 25 17.20 -6.63 15.04
N VAL A 26 16.48 -6.58 16.18
CA VAL A 26 16.48 -7.67 17.17
C VAL A 26 15.92 -8.95 16.56
N TYR A 27 14.85 -8.86 15.77
CA TYR A 27 14.30 -10.02 15.07
C TYR A 27 15.35 -10.69 14.18
N HIS A 28 16.06 -9.90 13.36
CA HIS A 28 17.08 -10.41 12.45
C HIS A 28 18.20 -11.14 13.19
N PHE A 29 18.79 -10.52 14.22
CA PHE A 29 19.94 -11.08 14.93
C PHE A 29 19.59 -12.08 16.05
N TYR A 30 18.33 -12.10 16.51
CA TYR A 30 17.90 -12.93 17.63
C TYR A 30 16.52 -13.57 17.41
N SER A 31 15.46 -13.05 18.01
CA SER A 31 14.08 -13.54 17.90
C SER A 31 13.13 -12.53 18.56
N LEU A 32 11.82 -12.65 18.31
CA LEU A 32 10.76 -11.89 18.96
C LEU A 32 10.00 -12.73 20.01
N ASN A 33 10.74 -13.52 20.79
CA ASN A 33 10.24 -14.04 22.07
C ASN A 33 10.10 -12.89 23.10
N ASN A 34 9.68 -13.20 24.33
CA ASN A 34 9.45 -12.17 25.36
C ASN A 34 10.70 -11.33 25.66
N LEU A 35 11.89 -11.95 25.65
CA LEU A 35 13.16 -11.25 25.85
C LEU A 35 13.46 -10.31 24.66
N GLY A 36 13.30 -10.79 23.44
CA GLY A 36 13.50 -10.00 22.23
C GLY A 36 12.58 -8.77 22.20
N VAL A 37 11.31 -8.95 22.51
CA VAL A 37 10.33 -7.86 22.63
C VAL A 37 10.76 -6.85 23.70
N ALA A 38 11.18 -7.31 24.87
CA ALA A 38 11.65 -6.43 25.95
C ALA A 38 12.90 -5.62 25.55
N ILE A 39 13.86 -6.25 24.86
CA ILE A 39 15.05 -5.57 24.32
C ILE A 39 14.63 -4.51 23.30
N SER A 40 13.79 -4.87 22.32
CA SER A 40 13.31 -3.93 21.29
C SER A 40 12.61 -2.72 21.89
N LEU A 41 11.71 -2.93 22.86
CA LEU A 41 11.00 -1.86 23.55
C LEU A 41 11.94 -0.99 24.39
N THR A 42 12.89 -1.59 25.09
CA THR A 42 13.88 -0.84 25.89
C THR A 42 14.72 0.07 24.99
N LEU A 43 15.24 -0.44 23.88
CA LEU A 43 16.00 0.35 22.91
C LEU A 43 15.15 1.46 22.27
N ALA A 44 13.89 1.17 21.93
CA ALA A 44 12.95 2.14 21.39
C ALA A 44 12.62 3.24 22.40
N ILE A 45 12.35 2.91 23.66
CA ILE A 45 12.04 3.86 24.73
C ILE A 45 13.25 4.75 25.05
N ILE A 46 14.44 4.16 25.23
CA ILE A 46 15.67 4.92 25.50
C ILE A 46 15.94 5.90 24.36
N SER A 47 15.89 5.41 23.12
CA SER A 47 16.11 6.25 21.94
C SER A 47 15.04 7.33 21.81
N PHE A 48 13.78 7.01 22.11
CA PHE A 48 12.68 7.97 22.11
C PHE A 48 12.92 9.09 23.13
N ILE A 49 13.27 8.75 24.37
CA ILE A 49 13.58 9.73 25.43
C ILE A 49 14.73 10.64 24.99
N ILE A 50 15.80 10.07 24.43
CA ILE A 50 16.95 10.84 23.91
C ILE A 50 16.51 11.81 22.81
N ILE A 51 15.71 11.35 21.84
CA ILE A 51 15.21 12.17 20.74
C ILE A 51 14.31 13.29 21.25
N GLN A 52 13.37 12.99 22.17
CA GLN A 52 12.48 14.00 22.75
C GLN A 52 13.26 15.02 23.59
N TYR A 53 14.30 14.60 24.31
CA TYR A 53 15.19 15.51 25.03
C TYR A 53 15.88 16.50 24.10
N PHE A 54 16.45 16.03 22.98
CA PHE A 54 17.04 16.92 21.98
C PHE A 54 16.00 17.82 21.30
N SER A 55 14.79 17.31 21.05
CA SER A 55 13.69 18.13 20.54
C SER A 55 13.33 19.26 21.50
N PHE A 56 13.23 18.96 22.80
CA PHE A 56 12.92 19.94 23.83
C PHE A 56 14.03 20.99 23.94
N GLN A 57 15.30 20.59 23.92
CA GLN A 57 16.42 21.54 23.93
C GLN A 57 16.42 22.44 22.70
N ALA A 58 16.17 21.90 21.51
CA ALA A 58 16.09 22.67 20.27
C ALA A 58 14.91 23.67 20.28
N ASN A 59 13.78 23.28 20.87
CA ASN A 59 12.56 24.09 20.91
C ASN A 59 12.48 25.07 22.10
N LYS A 60 13.44 25.05 23.04
CA LYS A 60 13.50 25.96 24.21
C LYS A 60 13.62 27.45 23.83
N LYS A 61 13.75 27.77 22.54
CA LYS A 61 13.85 29.12 21.97
C LYS A 61 12.57 29.65 21.32
N ILE A 62 11.47 28.91 21.30
CA ILE A 62 10.23 29.32 20.63
C ILE A 62 9.03 29.13 21.56
N GLU A 63 8.91 30.00 22.57
CA GLU A 63 7.60 30.33 23.13
C GLU A 63 7.13 31.61 22.44
N CYS A 64 6.32 31.45 21.39
CA CYS A 64 5.55 32.56 20.82
C CYS A 64 4.09 32.35 21.23
N GLN A 65 3.59 33.26 22.05
CA GLN A 65 2.18 33.36 22.39
C GLN A 65 1.41 33.71 21.11
N SER A 66 0.68 32.75 20.54
CA SER A 66 -0.30 33.09 19.52
C SER A 66 -1.55 33.62 20.23
N GLU A 67 -1.84 34.91 20.07
CA GLU A 67 -3.14 35.46 20.45
C GLU A 67 -4.23 34.74 19.64
N ALA A 68 -5.05 33.95 20.34
CA ALA A 68 -6.20 33.32 19.72
C ALA A 68 -7.22 34.41 19.37
N LYS A 69 -7.30 34.81 18.10
CA LYS A 69 -8.45 35.59 17.62
C LYS A 69 -9.73 34.81 17.96
N ASN A 70 -10.57 35.42 18.80
CA ASN A 70 -11.88 34.87 19.10
C ASN A 70 -12.71 34.87 17.81
N PRO A 71 -13.15 33.69 17.33
CA PRO A 71 -13.95 33.61 16.12
C PRO A 71 -15.33 34.20 16.39
N ASP A 72 -15.96 34.73 15.33
CA ASP A 72 -17.34 35.18 15.39
C ASP A 72 -18.26 34.02 15.86
N PRO A 73 -19.07 34.21 16.92
CA PRO A 73 -19.94 33.17 17.47
C PRO A 73 -20.95 32.62 16.45
N LYS A 74 -21.39 33.42 15.46
CA LYS A 74 -22.28 32.92 14.40
C LYS A 74 -21.56 31.94 13.46
N LEU A 75 -20.31 32.24 13.12
CA LEU A 75 -19.48 31.38 12.28
C LEU A 75 -19.16 30.06 13.01
N GLN A 76 -19.04 30.11 14.33
CA GLN A 76 -18.83 28.93 15.18
C GLN A 76 -20.02 27.96 15.16
N ALA A 77 -21.26 28.47 15.21
CA ALA A 77 -22.46 27.63 15.14
C ALA A 77 -22.62 26.92 13.78
N ILE A 78 -22.38 27.63 12.67
CA ILE A 78 -22.40 27.05 11.32
C ILE A 78 -21.32 25.98 11.18
N ASN A 79 -20.11 26.24 11.67
CA ASN A 79 -19.02 25.28 11.65
C ASN A 79 -19.33 24.00 12.44
N LEU A 80 -20.01 24.13 13.59
CA LEU A 80 -20.45 22.99 14.38
C LEU A 80 -21.53 22.18 13.66
N LEU A 81 -22.52 22.86 13.05
CA LEU A 81 -23.58 22.22 12.28
C LEU A 81 -23.03 21.47 11.06
N LEU A 82 -22.14 22.09 10.28
CA LEU A 82 -21.46 21.45 9.16
C LEU A 82 -20.60 20.27 9.62
N GLY A 83 -19.90 20.41 10.75
CA GLY A 83 -19.15 19.31 11.36
C GLY A 83 -20.05 18.15 11.76
N ALA A 84 -21.20 18.42 12.40
CA ALA A 84 -22.17 17.40 12.79
C ALA A 84 -22.81 16.72 11.58
N ALA A 85 -23.20 17.48 10.56
CA ALA A 85 -23.75 16.95 9.31
C ALA A 85 -22.72 16.06 8.59
N TYR A 86 -21.46 16.49 8.54
CA TYR A 86 -20.37 15.66 8.01
C TYR A 86 -20.20 14.37 8.80
N LEU A 87 -20.17 14.42 10.14
CA LEU A 87 -20.02 13.24 10.98
C LEU A 87 -21.19 12.26 10.79
N LEU A 88 -22.42 12.77 10.64
CA LEU A 88 -23.58 11.94 10.31
C LEU A 88 -23.40 11.23 8.96
N LEU A 89 -22.96 11.94 7.93
CA LEU A 89 -22.68 11.37 6.61
C LEU A 89 -21.53 10.35 6.66
N LEU A 90 -20.48 10.63 7.43
CA LEU A 90 -19.35 9.73 7.66
C LEU A 90 -19.81 8.44 8.35
N CYS A 91 -20.59 8.54 9.43
CA CYS A 91 -21.17 7.39 10.12
C CYS A 91 -22.12 6.60 9.21
N THR A 92 -22.91 7.28 8.39
CA THR A 92 -23.79 6.65 7.40
C THR A 92 -22.98 5.88 6.35
N ALA A 93 -21.89 6.46 5.84
CA ALA A 93 -21.00 5.80 4.90
C ALA A 93 -20.38 4.52 5.51
N PHE A 94 -19.87 4.60 6.74
CA PHE A 94 -19.36 3.41 7.45
C PHE A 94 -20.44 2.37 7.72
N TYR A 95 -21.64 2.79 8.10
CA TYR A 95 -22.79 1.90 8.27
C TYR A 95 -23.12 1.14 6.99
N ILE A 96 -23.12 1.83 5.83
CA ILE A 96 -23.33 1.19 4.53
C ILE A 96 -22.25 0.14 4.25
N LEU A 97 -20.97 0.48 4.45
CA LEU A 97 -19.86 -0.44 4.20
C LEU A 97 -19.91 -1.67 5.13
N LEU A 98 -20.20 -1.47 6.42
CA LEU A 98 -20.35 -2.55 7.41
C LEU A 98 -21.57 -3.43 7.13
N GLY A 99 -22.64 -2.87 6.57
CA GLY A 99 -23.82 -3.62 6.17
C GLY A 99 -23.62 -4.48 4.90
N HIS A 100 -22.59 -4.19 4.11
CA HIS A 100 -22.35 -4.84 2.81
C HIS A 100 -20.96 -5.49 2.73
N GLN A 101 -20.60 -6.28 3.74
CA GLN A 101 -19.36 -7.07 3.73
C GLN A 101 -19.55 -8.40 2.99
N ALA A 102 -18.52 -8.86 2.27
CA ALA A 102 -18.50 -10.18 1.65
C ALA A 102 -17.58 -11.15 2.39
N ALA A 103 -18.09 -12.37 2.57
CA ALA A 103 -17.29 -13.56 2.85
C ALA A 103 -17.20 -14.50 1.62
N ASN A 104 -17.89 -14.18 0.54
CA ASN A 104 -17.83 -14.92 -0.72
C ASN A 104 -16.69 -14.38 -1.59
N ALA A 105 -16.27 -15.14 -2.60
CA ALA A 105 -15.25 -14.69 -3.54
C ALA A 105 -15.82 -13.54 -4.38
N ILE A 106 -15.32 -12.32 -4.15
CA ILE A 106 -15.66 -11.14 -4.94
C ILE A 106 -14.38 -10.56 -5.53
N ILE A 107 -14.52 -9.92 -6.69
CA ILE A 107 -13.43 -9.22 -7.37
C ILE A 107 -13.31 -7.79 -6.85
N SER A 108 -14.45 -7.10 -6.73
CA SER A 108 -14.53 -5.67 -6.45
C SER A 108 -15.47 -5.39 -5.29
N PRO A 109 -15.13 -4.45 -4.38
CA PRO A 109 -16.06 -4.04 -3.32
C PRO A 109 -17.36 -3.46 -3.90
N TRP A 110 -17.30 -2.91 -5.11
CA TRP A 110 -18.43 -2.28 -5.80
C TRP A 110 -19.47 -3.28 -6.31
N GLN A 111 -19.21 -4.59 -6.24
CA GLN A 111 -20.20 -5.62 -6.55
C GLN A 111 -21.28 -5.72 -5.48
N ILE A 112 -20.96 -5.38 -4.23
CA ILE A 112 -21.87 -5.55 -3.09
C ILE A 112 -22.18 -4.22 -2.39
N VAL A 113 -21.28 -3.24 -2.45
CA VAL A 113 -21.55 -1.90 -1.91
C VAL A 113 -22.55 -1.19 -2.84
N PRO A 114 -23.68 -0.68 -2.31
CA PRO A 114 -24.72 -0.09 -3.13
C PRO A 114 -24.30 1.28 -3.68
N LYS A 115 -24.80 1.61 -4.88
CA LYS A 115 -24.41 2.84 -5.62
C LYS A 115 -24.65 4.14 -4.84
N TYR A 116 -25.65 4.19 -3.96
CA TYR A 116 -25.94 5.38 -3.16
C TYR A 116 -24.84 5.70 -2.12
N PHE A 117 -23.91 4.77 -1.85
CA PHE A 117 -22.70 5.05 -1.09
C PHE A 117 -21.91 6.22 -1.69
N PHE A 118 -21.78 6.28 -3.03
CA PHE A 118 -21.07 7.37 -3.70
C PHE A 118 -21.77 8.71 -3.51
N THR A 119 -23.11 8.74 -3.48
CA THR A 119 -23.87 9.97 -3.16
C THR A 119 -23.58 10.44 -1.74
N ILE A 120 -23.60 9.54 -0.75
CA ILE A 120 -23.26 9.88 0.63
C ILE A 120 -21.81 10.36 0.75
N TYR A 121 -20.88 9.69 0.07
CA TYR A 121 -19.48 10.10 0.02
C TYR A 121 -19.30 11.49 -0.60
N SER A 122 -19.92 11.75 -1.75
CA SER A 122 -19.88 13.07 -2.41
C SER A 122 -20.49 14.18 -1.53
N LEU A 123 -21.60 13.90 -0.84
CA LEU A 123 -22.20 14.85 0.10
C LEU A 123 -21.27 15.11 1.30
N ALA A 124 -20.59 14.08 1.80
CA ALA A 124 -19.59 14.24 2.86
C ALA A 124 -18.42 15.11 2.39
N THR A 125 -17.92 14.90 1.16
CA THR A 125 -16.87 15.73 0.57
C THR A 125 -17.32 17.19 0.43
N LEU A 126 -18.54 17.46 -0.06
CA LEU A 126 -19.08 18.82 -0.15
C LEU A 126 -19.23 19.48 1.22
N CYS A 127 -19.73 18.74 2.22
CA CYS A 127 -19.87 19.24 3.58
C CYS A 127 -18.51 19.59 4.19
N LEU A 128 -17.47 18.80 3.88
CA LEU A 128 -16.09 19.06 4.28
C LEU A 128 -15.50 20.29 3.57
N ILE A 129 -15.73 20.44 2.26
CA ILE A 129 -15.31 21.65 1.51
C ILE A 129 -15.98 22.89 2.13
N ALA A 130 -17.29 22.82 2.40
CA ALA A 130 -18.01 23.91 3.06
C ALA A 130 -17.40 24.25 4.43
N ASN A 131 -17.06 23.24 5.24
CA ASN A 131 -16.41 23.42 6.54
C ASN A 131 -15.01 24.07 6.44
N ILE A 132 -14.23 23.70 5.41
CA ILE A 132 -12.92 24.32 5.14
C ILE A 132 -13.10 25.79 4.76
N ILE A 133 -14.04 26.11 3.86
CA ILE A 133 -14.30 27.48 3.39
C ILE A 133 -14.76 28.37 4.56
N SER A 134 -15.55 27.83 5.49
CA SER A 134 -16.05 28.55 6.68
C SER A 134 -15.02 28.65 7.82
N ASN A 135 -13.75 28.29 7.59
CA ASN A 135 -12.68 28.32 8.59
C ASN A 135 -12.98 27.46 9.83
N GLY A 136 -13.56 26.28 9.62
CA GLY A 136 -13.80 25.33 10.70
C GLY A 136 -12.51 24.89 11.37
N ARG A 137 -12.38 25.15 12.69
CA ARG A 137 -11.31 24.57 13.53
C ARG A 137 -11.30 23.03 13.52
N LEU A 138 -12.41 22.42 13.08
CA LEU A 138 -12.55 20.97 12.96
C LEU A 138 -12.06 20.41 11.62
N ALA A 139 -11.75 21.25 10.63
CA ALA A 139 -11.49 20.81 9.27
C ALA A 139 -10.37 19.77 9.16
N LEU A 140 -9.25 19.94 9.89
CA LEU A 140 -8.14 18.99 9.86
C LEU A 140 -8.49 17.62 10.48
N PRO A 141 -9.12 17.54 11.68
CA PRO A 141 -9.69 16.28 12.17
C PRO A 141 -10.71 15.64 11.21
N LEU A 142 -11.58 16.42 10.59
CA LEU A 142 -12.57 15.89 9.63
C LEU A 142 -11.88 15.35 8.36
N LEU A 143 -10.81 16.00 7.90
CA LEU A 143 -9.95 15.50 6.81
C LEU A 143 -9.31 14.16 7.15
N ILE A 144 -8.79 13.98 8.37
CA ILE A 144 -8.26 12.68 8.84
C ILE A 144 -9.36 11.61 8.72
N GLY A 145 -10.57 11.91 9.18
CA GLY A 145 -11.72 11.02 9.04
C GLY A 145 -12.08 10.72 7.57
N HIS A 146 -11.96 11.71 6.69
CA HIS A 146 -12.28 11.56 5.26
C HIS A 146 -11.25 10.70 4.53
N TYR A 147 -9.96 10.90 4.84
CA TYR A 147 -8.89 10.04 4.37
C TYR A 147 -9.10 8.61 4.85
N PHE A 148 -9.48 8.42 6.13
CA PHE A 148 -9.75 7.08 6.65
C PHE A 148 -10.90 6.40 5.90
N LEU A 149 -12.04 7.09 5.70
CA LEU A 149 -13.15 6.56 4.89
C LEU A 149 -12.68 6.17 3.48
N SER A 150 -11.83 7.01 2.86
CA SER A 150 -11.34 6.79 1.51
C SER A 150 -10.39 5.59 1.39
N LEU A 151 -9.67 5.26 2.46
CA LEU A 151 -8.67 4.18 2.50
C LEU A 151 -9.21 2.87 3.12
N ALA A 152 -10.36 2.91 3.81
CA ALA A 152 -10.88 1.78 4.58
C ALA A 152 -11.89 0.88 3.84
N VAL A 153 -12.25 1.16 2.58
CA VAL A 153 -13.30 0.38 1.89
C VAL A 153 -12.89 -1.09 1.77
N ALA A 154 -11.67 -1.37 1.34
CA ALA A 154 -11.20 -2.77 1.21
C ALA A 154 -11.12 -3.46 2.58
N LEU A 155 -10.59 -2.76 3.59
CA LEU A 155 -10.51 -3.22 4.98
C LEU A 155 -11.88 -3.66 5.51
N ILE A 156 -12.94 -2.92 5.21
CA ILE A 156 -14.28 -3.18 5.74
C ILE A 156 -15.03 -4.19 4.89
N VAL A 157 -15.02 -4.04 3.56
CA VAL A 157 -15.88 -4.82 2.65
C VAL A 157 -15.41 -6.26 2.50
N TYR A 158 -14.09 -6.50 2.44
CA TYR A 158 -13.53 -7.84 2.39
C TYR A 158 -13.37 -8.42 3.79
N ARG A 159 -14.45 -8.99 4.33
CA ARG A 159 -14.52 -9.47 5.73
C ARG A 159 -13.37 -10.41 6.12
N LEU A 160 -12.99 -11.29 5.20
CA LEU A 160 -11.93 -12.28 5.45
C LEU A 160 -10.52 -11.72 5.22
N GLY A 161 -10.38 -10.61 4.51
CA GLY A 161 -9.12 -10.04 4.07
C GLY A 161 -9.13 -9.75 2.57
N TYR A 162 -8.38 -8.74 2.15
CA TYR A 162 -8.25 -8.33 0.74
C TYR A 162 -6.87 -8.74 0.21
N GLY A 163 -6.83 -9.28 -1.01
CA GLY A 163 -5.59 -9.78 -1.63
C GLY A 163 -5.05 -11.06 -0.98
N TYR A 164 -4.11 -11.74 -1.63
CA TYR A 164 -3.48 -12.95 -1.09
C TYR A 164 -2.24 -12.64 -0.22
N ASP A 165 -1.51 -11.55 -0.53
CA ASP A 165 -0.27 -11.16 0.17
C ASP A 165 -0.50 -10.93 1.68
N SER A 166 -1.59 -10.28 2.07
CA SER A 166 -1.89 -10.04 3.49
C SER A 166 -2.05 -11.35 4.28
N PHE A 167 -2.52 -12.44 3.67
CA PHE A 167 -2.60 -13.74 4.35
C PHE A 167 -1.22 -14.36 4.56
N ILE A 168 -0.28 -14.17 3.63
CA ILE A 168 1.11 -14.66 3.75
C ILE A 168 1.83 -13.91 4.88
N HIS A 169 1.70 -12.58 4.91
CA HIS A 169 2.28 -11.75 5.96
C HIS A 169 1.70 -12.11 7.33
N LEU A 170 0.38 -12.17 7.44
CA LEU A 170 -0.29 -12.57 8.68
C LEU A 170 0.09 -13.97 9.15
N ALA A 171 0.22 -14.95 8.25
CA ALA A 171 0.67 -16.30 8.62
C ALA A 171 2.11 -16.30 9.14
N THR A 172 2.98 -15.48 8.56
CA THR A 172 4.36 -15.30 9.02
C THR A 172 4.39 -14.66 10.40
N GLU A 173 3.63 -13.59 10.61
CA GLU A 173 3.52 -12.91 11.91
C GLU A 173 2.97 -13.84 13.00
N ASN A 174 1.97 -14.67 12.70
CA ASN A 174 1.47 -15.69 13.61
C ASN A 174 2.55 -16.71 14.00
N LEU A 175 3.43 -17.09 13.06
CA LEU A 175 4.52 -18.02 13.36
C LEU A 175 5.61 -17.35 14.21
N ILE A 176 5.94 -16.09 13.91
CA ILE A 176 6.86 -15.27 14.72
C ILE A 176 6.31 -15.08 16.13
N ASP A 177 5.02 -14.81 16.29
CA ASP A 177 4.42 -14.63 17.60
C ASP A 177 4.57 -15.89 18.48
N LYS A 178 4.28 -17.06 17.88
CA LYS A 178 4.32 -18.37 18.55
C LYS A 178 5.72 -18.88 18.86
N ILE A 179 6.65 -18.79 17.91
CA ILE A 179 7.98 -19.45 17.99
C ILE A 179 9.10 -18.42 18.18
N GLY A 180 8.83 -17.14 17.92
CA GLY A 180 9.80 -16.04 18.01
C GLY A 180 10.52 -15.74 16.68
N ALA A 181 10.55 -16.67 15.73
CA ALA A 181 11.27 -16.50 14.46
C ALA A 181 10.72 -17.38 13.33
N VAL A 182 10.96 -16.93 12.09
CA VAL A 182 10.81 -17.72 10.86
C VAL A 182 12.14 -17.69 10.11
N GLU A 183 12.69 -18.88 9.84
CA GLU A 183 13.97 -19.03 9.16
C GLU A 183 13.80 -19.49 7.69
N PRO A 184 14.67 -19.03 6.76
CA PRO A 184 15.70 -18.02 6.96
C PRO A 184 15.10 -16.61 7.14
N LYS A 185 15.71 -15.77 7.96
CA LYS A 185 15.29 -14.36 8.13
C LYS A 185 15.84 -13.47 7.00
N PRO A 186 15.03 -13.04 6.02
CA PRO A 186 15.51 -12.16 4.96
C PRO A 186 15.88 -10.77 5.49
N PHE A 187 16.55 -9.96 4.67
CA PHE A 187 16.82 -8.54 4.99
C PHE A 187 15.63 -7.60 4.68
N TYR A 188 14.44 -8.14 4.50
CA TYR A 188 13.23 -7.40 4.15
C TYR A 188 12.05 -7.85 5.01
N TYR A 189 11.02 -7.01 5.12
CA TYR A 189 9.77 -7.18 5.89
C TYR A 189 9.93 -7.14 7.42
N LEU A 190 11.16 -7.17 7.92
CA LEU A 190 11.51 -7.28 9.34
C LEU A 190 10.84 -6.20 10.18
N GLY A 191 10.84 -4.95 9.71
CA GLY A 191 10.28 -3.84 10.45
C GLY A 191 8.75 -3.92 10.62
N GLN A 192 8.01 -4.37 9.59
CA GLN A 192 6.56 -4.52 9.71
C GLN A 192 6.22 -5.67 10.65
N TYR A 193 6.82 -6.84 10.42
CA TYR A 193 6.54 -8.03 11.24
C TYR A 193 6.84 -7.78 12.70
N ALA A 194 7.98 -7.14 12.99
CA ALA A 194 8.33 -6.80 14.37
C ALA A 194 7.36 -5.80 14.98
N LEU A 195 6.96 -4.76 14.25
CA LEU A 195 5.99 -3.79 14.73
C LEU A 195 4.66 -4.45 15.10
N VAL A 196 4.10 -5.25 14.19
CA VAL A 196 2.79 -5.91 14.39
C VAL A 196 2.84 -6.90 15.55
N VAL A 197 3.86 -7.75 15.62
CA VAL A 197 4.01 -8.75 16.70
C VAL A 197 4.27 -8.08 18.06
N ILE A 198 5.11 -7.05 18.12
CA ILE A 198 5.34 -6.33 19.38
C ILE A 198 4.05 -5.68 19.84
N LEU A 199 3.34 -4.97 18.95
CA LEU A 199 2.05 -4.34 19.28
C LEU A 199 1.03 -5.37 19.77
N HIS A 200 0.96 -6.54 19.13
CA HIS A 200 0.12 -7.65 19.58
C HIS A 200 0.45 -8.06 21.01
N LYS A 201 1.73 -8.26 21.32
CA LYS A 201 2.18 -8.71 22.64
C LYS A 201 1.96 -7.66 23.74
N ILE A 202 2.04 -6.37 23.44
CA ILE A 202 1.83 -5.30 24.43
C ILE A 202 0.37 -4.87 24.61
N THR A 203 -0.48 -5.02 23.58
CA THR A 203 -1.89 -4.59 23.62
C THR A 203 -2.88 -5.73 23.74
N ALA A 204 -2.45 -6.97 23.50
CA ALA A 204 -3.29 -8.15 23.31
C ALA A 204 -4.33 -8.03 22.17
N LEU A 205 -4.21 -7.01 21.30
CA LEU A 205 -5.08 -6.87 20.14
C LEU A 205 -4.77 -7.96 19.10
N PRO A 206 -5.77 -8.58 18.45
CA PRO A 206 -5.51 -9.66 17.50
C PRO A 206 -4.59 -9.23 16.35
N LEU A 207 -3.59 -10.06 16.01
CA LEU A 207 -2.64 -9.82 14.91
C LEU A 207 -3.34 -9.43 13.61
N ALA A 208 -4.42 -10.15 13.26
CA ALA A 208 -5.18 -9.90 12.05
C ALA A 208 -5.75 -8.48 11.96
N TRP A 209 -6.12 -7.86 13.09
CA TRP A 209 -6.61 -6.48 13.10
C TRP A 209 -5.45 -5.50 13.01
N LEU A 210 -4.37 -5.74 13.75
CA LEU A 210 -3.18 -4.88 13.72
C LEU A 210 -2.57 -4.83 12.32
N ASP A 211 -2.36 -5.97 11.67
CA ASP A 211 -1.85 -6.04 10.29
C ASP A 211 -2.76 -5.25 9.33
N ARG A 212 -4.06 -5.54 9.31
CA ARG A 212 -5.00 -4.90 8.36
C ARG A 212 -5.20 -3.41 8.58
N LEU A 213 -5.18 -2.95 9.83
CA LEU A 213 -5.42 -1.54 10.17
C LEU A 213 -4.18 -0.66 10.04
N LEU A 214 -2.97 -1.24 10.18
CA LEU A 214 -1.73 -0.49 10.31
C LEU A 214 -1.59 0.60 9.25
N LEU A 215 -1.62 0.24 7.96
CA LEU A 215 -1.39 1.21 6.90
C LEU A 215 -2.57 2.17 6.67
N PRO A 216 -3.83 1.72 6.51
CA PRO A 216 -4.94 2.65 6.28
C PRO A 216 -5.09 3.69 7.40
N VAL A 217 -4.87 3.29 8.66
CA VAL A 217 -4.91 4.22 9.80
C VAL A 217 -3.69 5.13 9.82
N ALA A 218 -2.47 4.60 9.66
CA ALA A 218 -1.26 5.42 9.64
C ALA A 218 -1.30 6.46 8.52
N ALA A 219 -1.71 6.06 7.31
CA ALA A 219 -1.87 6.96 6.18
C ALA A 219 -2.95 8.02 6.44
N ALA A 220 -4.11 7.64 6.97
CA ALA A 220 -5.19 8.58 7.23
C ALA A 220 -4.85 9.64 8.29
N VAL A 221 -4.04 9.28 9.29
CA VAL A 221 -3.62 10.19 10.36
C VAL A 221 -2.42 11.02 9.95
N PHE A 222 -1.30 10.37 9.60
CA PHE A 222 -0.02 11.06 9.45
C PHE A 222 0.10 11.81 8.12
N LEU A 223 -0.54 11.35 7.03
CA LEU A 223 -0.41 12.03 5.75
C LEU A 223 -1.05 13.44 5.76
N PRO A 224 -2.32 13.63 6.19
CA PRO A 224 -2.91 14.96 6.30
C PRO A 224 -2.16 15.87 7.28
N LEU A 225 -1.67 15.32 8.40
CA LEU A 225 -0.93 16.09 9.40
C LEU A 225 0.45 16.55 8.90
N THR A 226 1.19 15.67 8.22
CA THR A 226 2.48 16.03 7.62
C THR A 226 2.29 17.03 6.49
N LEU A 227 1.28 16.84 5.62
CA LEU A 227 0.94 17.82 4.59
C LEU A 227 0.57 19.17 5.19
N TRP A 228 -0.25 19.18 6.25
CA TRP A 228 -0.60 20.41 6.95
C TRP A 228 0.65 21.14 7.44
N ARG A 229 1.54 20.45 8.16
CA ARG A 229 2.82 21.01 8.66
C ARG A 229 3.67 21.59 7.53
N VAL A 230 3.81 20.86 6.42
CA VAL A 230 4.63 21.30 5.27
C VAL A 230 4.01 22.50 4.58
N LEU A 231 2.70 22.45 4.31
CA LEU A 231 1.99 23.53 3.63
C LEU A 231 1.99 24.80 4.47
N THR A 232 1.79 24.73 5.79
CA THR A 232 1.87 25.92 6.67
C THR A 232 3.27 26.51 6.76
N ALA A 233 4.31 25.72 6.52
CA ALA A 233 5.69 26.22 6.50
C ALA A 233 6.04 26.93 5.18
N TRP A 234 5.36 26.57 4.08
CA TRP A 234 5.60 27.14 2.75
C TRP A 234 4.59 28.22 2.37
N PHE A 235 3.38 28.16 2.93
CA PHE A 235 2.23 28.97 2.52
C PHE A 235 1.42 29.45 3.72
N ASN A 236 1.04 30.72 3.71
CA ASN A 236 0.38 31.38 4.85
C ASN A 236 -1.14 31.16 4.89
N GLU A 237 -1.76 30.67 3.80
CA GLU A 237 -3.22 30.60 3.66
C GLU A 237 -3.78 29.24 4.13
N GLU A 238 -4.28 29.19 5.37
CA GLU A 238 -4.80 27.97 6.01
C GLU A 238 -5.90 27.25 5.20
N ARG A 239 -6.90 27.99 4.70
CA ARG A 239 -8.01 27.42 3.90
C ARG A 239 -7.52 26.75 2.64
N LEU A 240 -6.58 27.40 1.98
CA LEU A 240 -5.99 26.92 0.75
C LEU A 240 -5.16 25.66 1.03
N ASN A 241 -4.37 25.64 2.10
CA ASN A 241 -3.63 24.47 2.55
C ASN A 241 -4.55 23.25 2.81
N LEU A 242 -5.66 23.43 3.54
CA LEU A 242 -6.64 22.36 3.77
C LEU A 242 -7.29 21.88 2.46
N THR A 243 -7.58 22.80 1.54
CA THR A 243 -8.15 22.46 0.22
C THR A 243 -7.15 21.69 -0.65
N VAL A 244 -5.86 22.03 -0.59
CA VAL A 244 -4.78 21.25 -1.23
C VAL A 244 -4.74 19.83 -0.68
N ILE A 245 -4.78 19.67 0.65
CA ILE A 245 -4.79 18.34 1.30
C ILE A 245 -5.97 17.52 0.77
N LEU A 246 -7.19 18.08 0.81
CA LEU A 246 -8.37 17.39 0.27
C LEU A 246 -8.20 17.02 -1.22
N SER A 247 -7.65 17.94 -2.01
CA SER A 247 -7.51 17.76 -3.46
C SER A 247 -6.55 16.65 -3.84
N LEU A 248 -5.59 16.29 -2.97
CA LEU A 248 -4.69 15.17 -3.23
C LEU A 248 -5.42 13.84 -3.27
N LEU A 249 -6.58 13.68 -2.62
CA LEU A 249 -7.41 12.48 -2.77
C LEU A 249 -7.90 12.28 -4.21
N ALA A 250 -7.89 13.31 -5.06
CA ALA A 250 -8.14 13.12 -6.47
C ALA A 250 -7.06 12.22 -7.11
N LEU A 251 -5.77 12.34 -6.78
CA LEU A 251 -4.69 11.68 -7.52
C LEU A 251 -4.60 10.15 -7.40
N THR A 252 -5.49 9.51 -6.63
CA THR A 252 -5.53 8.07 -6.31
C THR A 252 -4.30 7.58 -5.54
N PHE A 253 -4.51 6.74 -4.53
CA PHE A 253 -3.42 6.09 -3.79
C PHE A 253 -3.75 4.62 -3.52
N PRO A 254 -3.82 3.77 -4.57
CA PRO A 254 -4.23 2.37 -4.43
C PRO A 254 -3.32 1.55 -3.51
N PHE A 255 -2.05 1.95 -3.35
CA PHE A 255 -1.13 1.27 -2.42
C PHE A 255 -1.41 1.60 -0.94
N LEU A 256 -2.24 2.60 -0.61
CA LEU A 256 -2.55 2.96 0.79
C LEU A 256 -3.75 2.21 1.39
N ILE A 257 -4.47 1.41 0.60
CA ILE A 257 -5.71 0.73 1.03
C ILE A 257 -5.47 -0.62 1.72
N ILE A 258 -4.25 -1.14 1.66
CA ILE A 258 -3.89 -2.48 2.16
C ILE A 258 -2.48 -2.49 2.73
N THR A 259 -2.34 -3.00 3.96
CA THR A 259 -1.03 -3.19 4.58
C THR A 259 -0.26 -4.31 3.88
N THR A 260 0.87 -3.94 3.32
CA THR A 260 1.97 -4.84 2.95
C THR A 260 3.28 -4.12 3.29
N PRO A 261 4.41 -4.82 3.45
CA PRO A 261 5.67 -4.16 3.76
C PRO A 261 6.07 -3.13 2.69
N GLN A 262 5.82 -3.46 1.42
CA GLN A 262 6.06 -2.54 0.32
C GLN A 262 5.23 -1.26 0.42
N ASN A 263 3.94 -1.40 0.71
CA ASN A 263 3.02 -0.28 0.80
C ASN A 263 3.29 0.60 2.03
N LEU A 264 3.65 -0.01 3.16
CA LEU A 264 4.08 0.70 4.36
C LEU A 264 5.36 1.50 4.12
N ALA A 265 6.33 0.93 3.41
CA ALA A 265 7.55 1.64 3.03
C ALA A 265 7.29 2.77 2.02
N TYR A 266 6.31 2.63 1.10
CA TYR A 266 5.87 3.74 0.25
C TYR A 266 5.25 4.88 1.03
N PHE A 267 4.42 4.56 2.02
CA PHE A 267 3.86 5.56 2.92
C PHE A 267 4.97 6.31 3.67
N LEU A 268 5.94 5.60 4.26
CA LEU A 268 7.08 6.26 4.93
C LEU A 268 7.89 7.11 3.95
N LEU A 269 8.12 6.64 2.72
CA LEU A 269 8.79 7.42 1.68
C LEU A 269 8.05 8.72 1.36
N ILE A 270 6.72 8.72 1.29
CA ILE A 270 5.93 9.95 1.11
C ILE A 270 6.15 10.91 2.29
N ILE A 271 6.10 10.41 3.53
CA ILE A 271 6.34 11.25 4.71
C ILE A 271 7.77 11.83 4.69
N ILE A 272 8.77 11.04 4.29
CA ILE A 272 10.18 11.45 4.13
C ILE A 272 10.32 12.55 3.09
N ILE A 273 9.69 12.38 1.92
CA ILE A 273 9.68 13.37 0.83
C ILE A 273 9.05 14.69 1.31
N LEU A 274 7.93 14.63 2.02
CA LEU A 274 7.25 15.82 2.53
C LEU A 274 8.07 16.52 3.62
N LEU A 275 8.55 15.80 4.63
CA LEU A 275 9.37 16.37 5.69
C LEU A 275 10.71 16.92 5.19
N GLY A 276 11.26 16.34 4.13
CA GLY A 276 12.44 16.86 3.44
C GLY A 276 12.29 18.30 2.96
N LEU A 277 11.08 18.76 2.64
CA LEU A 277 10.82 20.14 2.17
C LEU A 277 10.98 21.19 3.27
N ILE A 278 10.88 20.77 4.53
CA ILE A 278 10.97 21.64 5.72
C ILE A 278 12.15 21.25 6.61
N CYS A 279 13.08 20.44 6.10
CA CYS A 279 14.29 20.06 6.82
C CYS A 279 15.18 21.30 6.98
N GLN A 280 15.31 21.80 8.21
CA GLN A 280 16.13 22.98 8.52
C GLN A 280 17.12 22.72 9.65
N SER A 281 16.79 21.81 10.56
CA SER A 281 17.60 21.50 11.72
C SER A 281 18.24 20.11 11.64
N PHE A 282 19.28 19.90 12.45
CA PHE A 282 19.84 18.56 12.66
C PHE A 282 18.79 17.58 13.21
N TYR A 283 17.85 18.06 14.01
CA TYR A 283 16.74 17.26 14.52
C TYR A 283 15.84 16.77 13.38
N ASP A 284 15.40 17.66 12.48
CA ASP A 284 14.58 17.27 11.32
C ASP A 284 15.30 16.25 10.44
N PHE A 285 16.60 16.47 10.19
CA PHE A 285 17.43 15.54 9.46
C PHE A 285 17.48 14.16 10.14
N PHE A 286 17.66 14.12 11.46
CA PHE A 286 17.69 12.88 12.22
C PHE A 286 16.34 12.13 12.15
N ILE A 287 15.21 12.83 12.19
CA ILE A 287 13.89 12.21 12.00
C ILE A 287 13.77 11.60 10.60
N ILE A 288 14.22 12.31 9.56
CA ILE A 288 14.25 11.82 8.18
C ILE A 288 15.14 10.57 8.05
N LEU A 289 16.30 10.56 8.73
CA LEU A 289 17.20 9.41 8.76
C LEU A 289 16.54 8.20 9.44
N LEU A 290 15.91 8.40 10.60
CA LEU A 290 15.17 7.35 11.31
C LEU A 290 14.06 6.74 10.43
N LEU A 291 13.24 7.59 9.80
CA LEU A 291 12.19 7.15 8.88
C LEU A 291 12.78 6.38 7.68
N SER A 292 13.91 6.82 7.14
CA SER A 292 14.59 6.17 6.00
C SER A 292 15.14 4.80 6.36
N LEU A 293 15.77 4.67 7.54
CA LEU A 293 16.24 3.38 8.06
C LEU A 293 15.08 2.43 8.35
N THR A 294 13.98 2.98 8.88
CA THR A 294 12.74 2.21 9.11
C THR A 294 12.15 1.72 7.79
N ALA A 295 12.06 2.57 6.76
CA ALA A 295 11.60 2.18 5.44
C ALA A 295 12.52 1.11 4.80
N LEU A 296 13.84 1.18 5.03
CA LEU A 296 14.81 0.20 4.55
C LEU A 296 14.62 -1.19 5.16
N ILE A 297 14.46 -1.27 6.49
CA ILE A 297 14.27 -2.56 7.17
C ILE A 297 12.87 -3.15 6.96
N ILE A 298 11.88 -2.32 6.62
CA ILE A 298 10.56 -2.77 6.18
C ILE A 298 10.64 -3.28 4.74
N GLN A 299 11.16 -2.48 3.80
CA GLN A 299 11.28 -2.91 2.41
C GLN A 299 12.34 -2.12 1.61
N PRO A 300 13.43 -2.77 1.16
CA PRO A 300 14.54 -2.09 0.47
C PRO A 300 14.19 -1.38 -0.83
N ILE A 301 13.15 -1.83 -1.56
CA ILE A 301 12.77 -1.20 -2.84
C ILE A 301 12.45 0.29 -2.65
N ALA A 302 11.72 0.67 -1.58
CA ALA A 302 11.44 2.05 -1.25
C ALA A 302 12.46 2.65 -0.27
N GLY A 303 12.99 1.84 0.65
CA GLY A 303 13.92 2.32 1.67
C GLY A 303 15.31 2.70 1.16
N LEU A 304 15.83 2.05 0.10
CA LEU A 304 17.10 2.46 -0.51
C LEU A 304 17.00 3.86 -1.15
N PRO A 305 15.98 4.17 -1.98
CA PRO A 305 15.71 5.54 -2.41
C PRO A 305 15.51 6.54 -1.27
N ALA A 306 14.84 6.14 -0.18
CA ALA A 306 14.64 7.00 1.00
C ALA A 306 15.98 7.35 1.67
N LEU A 307 16.83 6.36 1.90
CA LEU A 307 18.16 6.57 2.49
C LEU A 307 19.05 7.41 1.58
N LEU A 308 19.02 7.17 0.27
CA LEU A 308 19.73 8.01 -0.69
C LEU A 308 19.23 9.45 -0.64
N PHE A 309 17.92 9.68 -0.62
CA PHE A 309 17.35 11.01 -0.46
C PHE A 309 17.83 11.70 0.82
N CYS A 310 17.90 10.99 1.94
CA CYS A 310 18.49 11.48 3.18
C CYS A 310 19.96 11.91 2.98
N LEU A 311 20.77 11.12 2.26
CA LEU A 311 22.16 11.50 1.93
C LEU A 311 22.23 12.73 1.03
N PHE A 312 21.34 12.84 0.03
CA PHE A 312 21.23 14.04 -0.78
C PHE A 312 20.91 15.27 0.06
N LEU A 313 19.99 15.18 1.03
CA LEU A 313 19.67 16.27 1.97
C LEU A 313 20.87 16.64 2.84
N ALA A 314 21.64 15.67 3.35
CA ALA A 314 22.87 15.94 4.09
C ALA A 314 23.88 16.73 3.26
N VAL A 315 24.07 16.36 1.98
CA VAL A 315 24.95 17.10 1.07
C VAL A 315 24.38 18.49 0.78
N TYR A 316 23.07 18.62 0.58
CA TYR A 316 22.39 19.89 0.32
C TYR A 316 22.55 20.89 1.46
N HIS A 317 22.36 20.46 2.70
CA HIS A 317 22.47 21.32 3.89
C HIS A 317 23.90 21.48 4.43
N SER A 318 24.89 20.76 3.90
CA SER A 318 26.29 20.92 4.31
C SER A 318 26.85 22.31 3.98
N ASP A 319 27.64 22.91 4.87
CA ASP A 319 28.30 24.19 4.61
C ASP A 319 29.50 24.06 3.64
N LYS A 320 29.95 22.83 3.36
CA LYS A 320 31.16 22.56 2.55
C LYS A 320 30.86 22.59 1.05
N THR A 321 30.57 23.78 0.51
CA THR A 321 30.19 24.00 -0.91
C THR A 321 31.16 23.38 -1.92
N LYS A 322 32.48 23.45 -1.66
CA LYS A 322 33.53 22.86 -2.53
C LYS A 322 33.42 21.33 -2.65
N ILE A 323 32.90 20.66 -1.62
CA ILE A 323 32.80 19.19 -1.57
C ILE A 323 31.51 18.70 -2.24
N LYS A 324 30.43 19.50 -2.23
CA LYS A 324 29.13 19.14 -2.81
C LYS A 324 29.24 18.67 -4.27
N LYS A 325 30.04 19.36 -5.10
CA LYS A 325 30.24 19.02 -6.51
C LYS A 325 30.87 17.64 -6.72
N TYR A 326 31.59 17.11 -5.73
CA TYR A 326 32.19 15.78 -5.78
C TYR A 326 31.29 14.69 -5.16
N LEU A 327 30.36 15.07 -4.28
CA LEU A 327 29.44 14.11 -3.62
C LEU A 327 28.17 13.83 -4.43
N TYR A 328 27.64 14.81 -5.18
CA TYR A 328 26.43 14.57 -5.97
C TYR A 328 26.61 13.54 -7.10
N PRO A 329 27.66 13.59 -7.95
CA PRO A 329 27.82 12.62 -9.02
C PRO A 329 27.80 11.15 -8.57
N PRO A 330 28.56 10.71 -7.54
CA PRO A 330 28.47 9.33 -7.07
C PRO A 330 27.10 9.00 -6.47
N LEU A 331 26.43 9.92 -5.77
CA LEU A 331 25.08 9.67 -5.26
C LEU A 331 24.06 9.48 -6.39
N ILE A 332 24.16 10.24 -7.48
CA ILE A 332 23.33 10.08 -8.68
C ILE A 332 23.58 8.72 -9.32
N LEU A 333 24.85 8.34 -9.50
CA LEU A 333 25.20 7.02 -10.04
C LEU A 333 24.66 5.89 -9.16
N ILE A 334 24.79 5.99 -7.84
CA ILE A 334 24.23 5.01 -6.91
C ILE A 334 22.69 4.97 -7.07
N ALA A 335 22.01 6.11 -7.12
CA ALA A 335 20.55 6.14 -7.32
C ALA A 335 20.09 5.47 -8.62
N ILE A 336 20.88 5.60 -9.70
CA ILE A 336 20.60 4.92 -10.97
C ILE A 336 20.75 3.40 -10.84
N PHE A 337 21.83 2.93 -10.21
CA PHE A 337 22.22 1.52 -10.28
C PHE A 337 21.81 0.66 -9.06
N ILE A 338 21.49 1.24 -7.90
CA ILE A 338 21.32 0.46 -6.67
C ILE A 338 20.18 -0.56 -6.74
N LEU A 339 19.03 -0.19 -7.31
CA LEU A 339 17.88 -1.10 -7.46
C LEU A 339 18.11 -2.15 -8.56
N PRO A 340 18.55 -1.79 -9.79
CA PRO A 340 18.94 -2.77 -10.80
C PRO A 340 19.97 -3.78 -10.29
N ALA A 341 21.00 -3.30 -9.57
CA ALA A 341 22.02 -4.16 -8.98
C ALA A 341 21.41 -5.11 -7.95
N ALA A 342 20.58 -4.60 -7.02
CA ALA A 342 19.89 -5.44 -6.04
C ALA A 342 19.03 -6.53 -6.70
N PHE A 343 18.26 -6.19 -7.73
CA PHE A 343 17.45 -7.15 -8.47
C PHE A 343 18.30 -8.17 -9.24
N TYR A 344 19.40 -7.73 -9.84
CA TYR A 344 20.32 -8.62 -10.54
C TYR A 344 20.94 -9.68 -9.61
N PHE A 345 21.42 -9.26 -8.43
CA PHE A 345 21.97 -10.19 -7.44
C PHE A 345 20.94 -11.17 -6.90
N LEU A 346 19.71 -10.70 -6.64
CA LEU A 346 18.60 -11.56 -6.21
C LEU A 346 18.25 -12.61 -7.28
N ASN A 347 18.17 -12.20 -8.55
CA ASN A 347 17.85 -13.10 -9.65
C ASN A 347 18.91 -14.20 -9.84
N ARG A 348 20.19 -13.89 -9.59
CA ARG A 348 21.30 -14.86 -9.69
C ARG A 348 21.23 -15.94 -8.62
N GLN A 349 20.78 -15.62 -7.41
CA GLN A 349 20.68 -16.58 -6.32
C GLN A 349 19.49 -17.56 -6.47
N LEU A 350 18.46 -17.16 -7.22
CA LEU A 350 17.22 -17.93 -7.35
C LEU A 350 17.11 -18.77 -8.64
N SER A 351 18.10 -18.68 -9.54
CA SER A 351 18.02 -19.29 -10.89
C SER A 351 18.89 -20.54 -11.03
N ALA A 352 18.32 -21.72 -10.76
CA ALA A 352 18.81 -23.01 -11.30
C ALA A 352 17.86 -23.65 -12.33
N ALA A 353 16.61 -23.17 -12.46
CA ALA A 353 15.63 -23.80 -13.34
C ALA A 353 14.66 -22.77 -13.96
N ALA A 354 15.08 -22.09 -15.02
CA ALA A 354 14.23 -21.52 -16.09
C ALA A 354 15.02 -20.49 -16.92
N MET A 355 16.03 -20.93 -17.68
CA MET A 355 16.69 -20.10 -18.70
C MET A 355 15.90 -20.12 -20.02
N SER A 356 14.65 -19.68 -20.00
CA SER A 356 14.00 -19.19 -21.23
C SER A 356 12.90 -18.20 -20.84
N GLY A 357 13.04 -16.95 -21.26
CA GLY A 357 12.05 -15.94 -20.90
C GLY A 357 12.32 -14.62 -21.59
N ALA A 358 11.43 -14.26 -22.51
CA ALA A 358 11.43 -13.00 -23.26
C ALA A 358 11.57 -11.77 -22.35
N LEU A 359 12.20 -10.72 -22.89
CA LEU A 359 12.28 -9.39 -22.28
C LEU A 359 10.88 -8.91 -21.89
N ALA A 360 10.75 -8.26 -20.72
CA ALA A 360 9.51 -7.64 -20.27
C ALA A 360 9.08 -6.53 -21.25
N GLN A 361 8.35 -6.89 -22.30
CA GLN A 361 7.79 -5.96 -23.28
C GLN A 361 6.39 -5.54 -22.84
N ASN A 362 6.32 -4.68 -21.83
CA ASN A 362 5.11 -3.92 -21.52
C ASN A 362 5.49 -2.48 -21.19
N VAL A 363 6.05 -1.77 -22.18
CA VAL A 363 6.11 -0.31 -22.09
C VAL A 363 4.68 0.18 -22.25
N SER A 364 4.11 0.76 -21.20
CA SER A 364 2.75 1.27 -21.25
C SER A 364 2.63 2.26 -22.42
N GLN A 365 1.73 2.01 -23.36
CA GLN A 365 1.51 2.91 -24.48
C GLN A 365 0.99 4.25 -23.96
N TRP A 366 1.72 5.34 -24.21
CA TRP A 366 1.34 6.71 -23.89
C TRP A 366 0.30 7.23 -24.89
N VAL A 367 -0.88 6.62 -24.87
CA VAL A 367 -2.00 6.98 -25.75
C VAL A 367 -3.18 7.44 -24.89
N LEU A 368 -3.80 8.55 -25.30
CA LEU A 368 -5.04 9.03 -24.71
C LEU A 368 -6.15 8.00 -24.96
N LYS A 369 -6.81 7.53 -23.91
CA LYS A 369 -7.90 6.56 -24.03
C LYS A 369 -9.23 7.25 -23.80
N ILE A 370 -10.12 7.21 -24.79
CA ILE A 370 -11.45 7.80 -24.74
C ILE A 370 -12.48 6.65 -24.57
N PRO A 371 -13.14 6.53 -23.41
CA PRO A 371 -14.22 5.56 -23.21
C PRO A 371 -15.51 6.01 -23.91
N GLY A 372 -16.25 5.07 -24.51
CA GLY A 372 -17.60 5.33 -25.08
C GLY A 372 -18.52 4.10 -25.15
N GLN A 373 -18.29 3.10 -24.29
CA GLN A 373 -19.01 1.82 -24.27
C GLN A 373 -20.08 1.77 -23.17
N GLU A 374 -20.00 2.66 -22.16
CA GLU A 374 -20.87 2.65 -20.98
C GLU A 374 -21.73 3.91 -20.88
N ASN A 375 -22.46 4.03 -19.76
CA ASN A 375 -23.18 5.25 -19.41
C ASN A 375 -22.23 6.43 -19.16
N PHE A 376 -22.77 7.66 -19.22
CA PHE A 376 -22.01 8.90 -19.06
C PHE A 376 -21.16 8.96 -17.78
N ILE A 377 -21.68 8.48 -16.65
CA ILE A 377 -20.96 8.51 -15.36
C ILE A 377 -19.73 7.61 -15.44
N LEU A 378 -19.90 6.38 -15.89
CA LEU A 378 -18.80 5.41 -15.97
C LEU A 378 -17.78 5.80 -17.07
N ASN A 379 -18.24 6.33 -18.21
CA ASN A 379 -17.37 6.91 -19.22
C ASN A 379 -16.53 8.05 -18.64
N PHE A 380 -17.12 8.96 -17.87
CA PHE A 380 -16.38 10.03 -17.23
C PHE A 380 -15.33 9.50 -16.25
N VAL A 381 -15.70 8.55 -15.39
CA VAL A 381 -14.79 7.92 -14.41
C VAL A 381 -13.60 7.25 -15.13
N TYR A 382 -13.83 6.57 -16.24
CA TYR A 382 -12.77 5.92 -17.01
C TYR A 382 -11.98 6.88 -17.90
N LEU A 383 -12.58 7.99 -18.35
CA LEU A 383 -11.84 9.04 -19.06
C LEU A 383 -10.83 9.65 -18.10
N TYR A 384 -11.25 9.88 -16.86
CA TYR A 384 -10.37 10.30 -15.80
C TYR A 384 -9.31 9.23 -15.47
N GLY A 385 -9.73 8.01 -15.14
CA GLY A 385 -8.84 6.94 -14.67
C GLY A 385 -7.81 6.46 -15.71
N PHE A 386 -8.21 6.27 -16.97
CA PHE A 386 -7.28 5.84 -18.02
C PHE A 386 -6.22 6.90 -18.35
N ASN A 387 -6.53 8.17 -18.12
CA ASN A 387 -5.67 9.30 -18.47
C ASN A 387 -5.02 9.94 -17.24
N LEU A 388 -5.10 9.31 -16.07
CA LEU A 388 -4.52 9.81 -14.81
C LEU A 388 -3.02 10.10 -14.93
N LYS A 389 -2.28 9.30 -15.71
CA LYS A 389 -0.86 9.54 -16.01
C LYS A 389 -0.62 10.90 -16.68
N PHE A 390 -1.50 11.32 -17.59
CA PHE A 390 -1.38 12.63 -18.24
C PHE A 390 -1.68 13.77 -17.27
N ILE A 391 -2.68 13.60 -16.39
CA ILE A 391 -3.00 14.57 -15.34
C ILE A 391 -1.82 14.71 -14.39
N PHE A 392 -1.25 13.60 -13.94
CA PHE A 392 -0.06 13.57 -13.10
C PHE A 392 1.13 14.27 -13.77
N THR A 393 1.41 13.94 -15.04
CA THR A 393 2.50 14.59 -15.80
C THR A 393 2.25 16.08 -15.99
N LEU A 394 1.02 16.50 -16.31
CA LEU A 394 0.69 17.91 -16.47
C LEU A 394 0.89 18.70 -15.17
N LEU A 395 0.45 18.13 -14.04
CA LEU A 395 0.69 18.74 -12.72
C LEU A 395 2.18 18.78 -12.39
N ALA A 396 2.93 17.71 -12.63
CA ALA A 396 4.37 17.71 -12.39
C ALA A 396 5.11 18.74 -13.26
N LEU A 397 4.79 18.84 -14.56
CA LEU A 397 5.39 19.81 -15.48
C LEU A 397 5.01 21.25 -15.13
N SER A 398 3.76 21.49 -14.76
CA SER A 398 3.30 22.80 -14.28
C SER A 398 4.08 23.21 -13.03
N GLY A 399 4.36 22.27 -12.14
CA GLY A 399 5.12 22.51 -10.92
C GLY A 399 6.57 22.81 -11.21
N ILE A 400 7.18 22.05 -12.12
CA ILE A 400 8.55 22.30 -12.56
C ILE A 400 8.65 23.71 -13.16
N PHE A 401 7.67 24.12 -13.97
CA PHE A 401 7.61 25.48 -14.52
C PHE A 401 7.49 26.56 -13.43
N ILE A 402 6.63 26.35 -12.42
CA ILE A 402 6.50 27.27 -11.28
C ILE A 402 7.82 27.33 -10.49
N ALA A 403 8.44 26.18 -10.22
CA ALA A 403 9.71 26.09 -9.49
C ALA A 403 10.87 26.76 -10.26
N LEU A 404 10.87 26.69 -11.59
CA LEU A 404 11.81 27.43 -12.45
C LEU A 404 11.61 28.94 -12.32
N LYS A 405 10.36 29.42 -12.35
CA LYS A 405 10.04 30.85 -12.18
C LYS A 405 10.44 31.36 -10.78
N HIS A 406 10.36 30.50 -9.77
CA HIS A 406 10.63 30.78 -8.37
C HIS A 406 11.89 30.07 -7.87
N GLN A 407 12.93 30.00 -8.71
CA GLN A 407 14.12 29.17 -8.48
C GLN A 407 14.79 29.43 -7.13
N GLU A 408 14.81 30.69 -6.67
CA GLU A 408 15.42 31.05 -5.38
C GLU A 408 14.70 30.43 -4.18
N GLN A 409 13.36 30.42 -4.19
CA GLN A 409 12.54 29.81 -3.15
C GLN A 409 12.49 28.27 -3.30
N CYS A 410 12.55 27.78 -4.53
CA CYS A 410 12.38 26.36 -4.85
C CYS A 410 13.70 25.60 -5.05
N LYS A 411 14.84 26.10 -4.56
CA LYS A 411 16.16 25.44 -4.77
C LYS A 411 16.18 23.97 -4.40
N ILE A 412 15.53 23.61 -3.29
CA ILE A 412 15.48 22.23 -2.80
C ILE A 412 14.70 21.30 -3.75
N PHE A 413 13.76 21.82 -4.56
CA PHE A 413 12.96 21.01 -5.50
C PHE A 413 13.83 20.31 -6.55
N TRP A 414 14.98 20.91 -6.92
CA TRP A 414 15.91 20.33 -7.89
C TRP A 414 16.56 19.03 -7.40
N LEU A 415 16.69 18.86 -6.09
CA LEU A 415 17.14 17.60 -5.49
C LEU A 415 16.13 16.48 -5.73
N TYR A 416 14.84 16.77 -5.53
CA TYR A 416 13.75 15.83 -5.83
C TYR A 416 13.67 15.49 -7.31
N PHE A 417 13.78 16.50 -8.17
CA PHE A 417 13.79 16.29 -9.62
C PHE A 417 14.97 15.42 -10.07
N THR A 418 16.17 15.67 -9.54
CA THR A 418 17.37 14.88 -9.83
C THR A 418 17.17 13.42 -9.44
N LEU A 419 16.60 13.17 -8.26
CA LEU A 419 16.36 11.81 -7.79
C LEU A 419 15.24 11.12 -8.59
N SER A 420 14.19 11.85 -8.97
CA SER A 420 13.12 11.36 -9.85
C SER A 420 13.69 10.92 -11.21
N ILE A 421 14.51 11.74 -11.86
CA ILE A 421 15.19 11.41 -13.13
C ILE A 421 16.10 10.19 -12.95
N SER A 422 16.91 10.16 -11.89
CA SER A 422 17.83 9.04 -11.61
C SER A 422 17.09 7.72 -11.46
N LEU A 423 15.97 7.72 -10.72
CA LEU A 423 15.12 6.54 -10.53
C LEU A 423 14.33 6.19 -11.80
N PHE A 424 13.97 7.16 -12.63
CA PHE A 424 13.38 6.88 -13.94
C PHE A 424 14.37 6.13 -14.85
N ILE A 425 15.64 6.54 -14.87
CA ILE A 425 16.71 5.80 -15.56
C ILE A 425 16.88 4.41 -14.94
N SER A 426 16.84 4.31 -13.61
CA SER A 426 16.86 3.05 -12.87
C SER A 426 15.72 2.10 -13.28
N TYR A 427 14.51 2.64 -13.50
CA TYR A 427 13.37 1.91 -14.05
C TYR A 427 13.65 1.39 -15.46
N LEU A 428 14.19 2.22 -16.35
CA LEU A 428 14.51 1.81 -17.73
C LEU A 428 15.52 0.65 -17.76
N ILE A 429 16.51 0.66 -16.87
CA ILE A 429 17.48 -0.44 -16.72
C ILE A 429 16.78 -1.67 -16.15
N THR A 430 16.01 -1.51 -15.06
CA THR A 430 15.29 -2.60 -14.38
C THR A 430 14.32 -3.32 -15.32
N ALA A 431 13.65 -2.59 -16.23
CA ALA A 431 12.74 -3.13 -17.22
C ALA A 431 13.42 -4.10 -18.23
N LYS A 432 14.75 -4.13 -18.30
CA LYS A 432 15.52 -5.06 -19.12
C LYS A 432 15.94 -6.34 -18.38
N ILE A 433 15.66 -6.45 -17.08
CA ILE A 433 15.99 -7.64 -16.28
C ILE A 433 14.90 -8.71 -16.46
N PRO A 434 15.23 -10.00 -16.70
CA PRO A 434 14.26 -11.03 -17.09
C PRO A 434 13.40 -11.62 -15.96
N PHE A 435 13.72 -11.36 -14.68
CA PHE A 435 13.01 -11.89 -13.49
C PHE A 435 12.51 -13.34 -13.64
N ALA A 436 13.43 -14.27 -13.89
CA ALA A 436 13.11 -15.64 -14.31
C ALA A 436 12.39 -16.48 -13.23
N PHE A 437 12.53 -16.10 -11.96
CA PHE A 437 11.88 -16.74 -10.82
C PHE A 437 10.37 -16.42 -10.69
N LEU A 438 9.82 -15.55 -11.55
CA LEU A 438 8.42 -15.17 -11.58
C LEU A 438 7.73 -15.62 -12.86
N ILE A 439 6.42 -15.83 -12.74
CA ILE A 439 5.53 -16.03 -13.89
C ILE A 439 5.43 -14.76 -14.72
N ASN A 440 5.19 -14.91 -16.03
CA ASN A 440 5.36 -13.85 -17.02
C ASN A 440 4.63 -12.54 -16.69
N TYR A 441 3.40 -12.61 -16.15
CA TYR A 441 2.60 -11.42 -15.88
C TYR A 441 2.99 -10.67 -14.60
N GLU A 442 3.76 -11.27 -13.68
CA GLU A 442 4.26 -10.61 -12.45
C GLU A 442 5.60 -9.90 -12.68
N ARG A 443 6.29 -10.18 -13.79
CA ARG A 443 7.64 -9.64 -14.07
C ARG A 443 7.65 -8.11 -14.24
N SER A 444 6.57 -7.52 -14.74
CA SER A 444 6.47 -6.06 -14.93
C SER A 444 6.27 -5.29 -13.62
N ASP A 445 5.91 -5.97 -12.53
CA ASP A 445 5.56 -5.30 -11.27
C ASP A 445 6.79 -4.65 -10.62
N TYR A 446 7.96 -5.28 -10.72
CA TYR A 446 9.20 -4.76 -10.13
C TYR A 446 9.68 -3.47 -10.81
N PRO A 447 9.82 -3.39 -12.15
CA PRO A 447 10.03 -2.12 -12.83
C PRO A 447 8.95 -1.07 -12.51
N ALA A 448 7.67 -1.45 -12.50
CA ALA A 448 6.57 -0.53 -12.20
C ALA A 448 6.69 0.08 -10.79
N ARG A 449 7.15 -0.69 -9.79
CA ARG A 449 7.46 -0.21 -8.45
C ARG A 449 8.57 0.84 -8.43
N VAL A 450 9.60 0.70 -9.27
CA VAL A 450 10.66 1.71 -9.41
C VAL A 450 10.11 3.00 -10.05
N LEU A 451 9.30 2.86 -11.09
CA LEU A 451 8.64 3.99 -11.75
C LEU A 451 7.73 4.75 -10.77
N LEU A 452 6.96 4.04 -9.94
CA LEU A 452 6.13 4.65 -8.90
C LEU A 452 6.98 5.51 -7.95
N ILE A 453 8.12 5.00 -7.46
CA ILE A 453 9.02 5.76 -6.58
C ILE A 453 9.55 7.00 -7.30
N ALA A 454 9.96 6.88 -8.57
CA ALA A 454 10.37 8.03 -9.37
C ALA A 454 9.28 9.10 -9.45
N CYS A 455 8.02 8.68 -9.64
CA CYS A 455 6.86 9.56 -9.62
C CYS A 455 6.59 10.17 -8.23
N LEU A 456 6.75 9.42 -7.13
CA LEU A 456 6.56 9.96 -5.77
C LEU A 456 7.51 11.14 -5.48
N PHE A 457 8.73 11.12 -6.00
CA PHE A 457 9.65 12.28 -5.88
C PHE A 457 9.18 13.52 -6.66
N LEU A 458 8.19 13.41 -7.56
CA LEU A 458 7.56 14.57 -8.21
C LEU A 458 6.42 15.19 -7.37
N LEU A 459 6.07 14.60 -6.22
CA LEU A 459 4.99 15.08 -5.35
C LEU A 459 5.13 16.56 -4.94
N PRO A 460 6.31 17.11 -4.59
CA PRO A 460 6.44 18.54 -4.29
C PRO A 460 5.99 19.44 -5.45
N PHE A 461 6.35 19.10 -6.68
CA PHE A 461 5.95 19.85 -7.88
C PHE A 461 4.43 19.80 -8.10
N ILE A 462 3.82 18.66 -7.84
CA ILE A 462 2.37 18.48 -7.92
C ILE A 462 1.67 19.33 -6.86
N ILE A 463 2.17 19.34 -5.62
CA ILE A 463 1.61 20.13 -4.53
C ILE A 463 1.60 21.63 -4.87
N ILE A 464 2.72 22.18 -5.34
CA ILE A 464 2.77 23.62 -5.68
C ILE A 464 1.88 23.96 -6.87
N SER A 465 1.68 23.02 -7.80
CA SER A 465 0.78 23.21 -8.94
C SER A 465 -0.68 23.25 -8.51
N ILE A 466 -1.07 22.32 -7.65
CA ILE A 466 -2.41 22.30 -7.07
C ILE A 466 -2.61 23.58 -6.26
N TYR A 467 -1.67 23.96 -5.40
CA TYR A 467 -1.74 25.20 -4.62
C TYR A 467 -1.95 26.42 -5.53
N ALA A 468 -1.11 26.62 -6.54
CA ALA A 468 -1.20 27.76 -7.46
C ALA A 468 -2.49 27.78 -8.30
N LEU A 469 -2.99 26.61 -8.68
CA LEU A 469 -4.28 26.48 -9.37
C LEU A 469 -5.42 26.89 -8.44
N LEU A 470 -5.44 26.36 -7.22
CA LEU A 470 -6.47 26.63 -6.23
C LEU A 470 -6.49 28.08 -5.78
N GLU A 471 -5.32 28.69 -5.60
CA GLU A 471 -5.20 30.12 -5.28
C GLU A 471 -5.93 30.98 -6.32
N LYS A 472 -5.68 30.72 -7.61
CA LYS A 472 -6.35 31.43 -8.72
C LYS A 472 -7.85 31.22 -8.74
N ILE A 473 -8.32 30.02 -8.40
CA ILE A 473 -9.75 29.66 -8.36
C ILE A 473 -10.44 30.31 -7.17
N LEU A 474 -9.81 30.29 -5.99
CA LEU A 474 -10.35 30.91 -4.78
C LEU A 474 -10.30 32.44 -4.82
N ALA A 475 -9.55 33.05 -5.74
CA ALA A 475 -9.65 34.47 -6.05
C ALA A 475 -10.87 34.85 -6.91
N GLN A 476 -11.55 33.87 -7.53
CA GLN A 476 -12.69 34.14 -8.43
C GLN A 476 -14.01 34.41 -7.70
N ASN A 477 -15.04 34.74 -8.48
CA ASN A 477 -16.40 34.89 -8.00
C ASN A 477 -16.98 33.58 -7.44
N ILE A 478 -18.11 33.69 -6.74
CA ILE A 478 -18.74 32.54 -6.07
C ILE A 478 -19.18 31.44 -7.04
N ILE A 479 -19.57 31.79 -8.27
CA ILE A 479 -20.00 30.82 -9.27
C ILE A 479 -18.84 29.89 -9.62
N ILE A 480 -17.66 30.45 -9.95
CA ILE A 480 -16.47 29.65 -10.28
C ILE A 480 -16.04 28.79 -9.08
N LYS A 481 -16.09 29.33 -7.86
CA LYS A 481 -15.80 28.57 -6.63
C LYS A 481 -16.73 27.37 -6.44
N LEU A 482 -18.04 27.57 -6.61
CA LEU A 482 -19.05 26.51 -6.47
C LEU A 482 -18.94 25.47 -7.60
N SER A 483 -18.71 25.91 -8.84
CA SER A 483 -18.45 25.02 -9.97
C SER A 483 -17.22 24.15 -9.71
N TRP A 484 -16.13 24.75 -9.19
CA TRP A 484 -14.92 24.01 -8.88
C TRP A 484 -15.09 23.07 -7.68
N ALA A 485 -15.79 23.47 -6.63
CA ALA A 485 -16.10 22.58 -5.50
C ALA A 485 -16.91 21.35 -5.93
N THR A 486 -17.85 21.54 -6.85
CA THR A 486 -18.63 20.44 -7.45
C THR A 486 -17.74 19.54 -8.29
N PHE A 487 -16.89 20.13 -9.15
CA PHE A 487 -15.93 19.41 -9.96
C PHE A 487 -14.95 18.58 -9.12
N LEU A 488 -14.39 19.17 -8.05
CA LEU A 488 -13.49 18.48 -7.13
C LEU A 488 -14.19 17.29 -6.45
N THR A 489 -15.43 17.48 -6.01
CA THR A 489 -16.23 16.40 -5.39
C THR A 489 -16.41 15.22 -6.32
N ILE A 490 -16.73 15.50 -7.59
CA ILE A 490 -16.88 14.47 -8.63
C ILE A 490 -15.54 13.75 -8.85
N PHE A 491 -14.43 14.49 -8.92
CA PHE A 491 -13.09 13.91 -9.10
C PHE A 491 -12.66 13.04 -7.93
N ILE A 492 -12.87 13.48 -6.69
CA ILE A 492 -12.55 12.69 -5.49
C ILE A 492 -13.43 11.43 -5.43
N SER A 493 -14.71 11.51 -5.80
CA SER A 493 -15.61 10.35 -5.87
C SER A 493 -15.21 9.37 -6.97
N ALA A 494 -14.82 9.86 -8.15
CA ALA A 494 -14.29 9.05 -9.24
C ALA A 494 -12.95 8.40 -8.85
N SER A 495 -12.09 9.15 -8.16
CA SER A 495 -10.81 8.69 -7.62
C SER A 495 -11.00 7.55 -6.61
N LEU A 496 -11.99 7.68 -5.72
CA LEU A 496 -12.38 6.61 -4.80
C LEU A 496 -12.71 5.34 -5.57
N TYR A 497 -13.58 5.42 -6.59
CA TYR A 497 -13.96 4.26 -7.39
C TYR A 497 -12.77 3.55 -8.04
N ILE A 498 -11.84 4.31 -8.66
CA ILE A 498 -10.68 3.76 -9.38
C ILE A 498 -9.53 3.32 -8.47
N THR A 499 -9.50 3.78 -7.22
CA THR A 499 -8.50 3.37 -6.21
C THR A 499 -8.66 1.90 -5.83
N TYR A 500 -9.87 1.35 -5.92
CA TYR A 500 -10.17 -0.04 -5.58
C TYR A 500 -10.27 -0.95 -6.82
N PRO A 501 -10.19 -2.28 -6.65
CA PRO A 501 -10.48 -3.23 -7.71
C PRO A 501 -11.83 -2.99 -8.35
N ARG A 502 -11.92 -3.26 -9.65
CA ARG A 502 -13.12 -3.00 -10.46
C ARG A 502 -13.49 -4.25 -11.23
N TYR A 503 -14.78 -4.43 -11.39
CA TYR A 503 -15.35 -5.49 -12.20
C TYR A 503 -16.55 -4.90 -12.94
N ASP A 504 -16.27 -4.41 -14.14
CA ASP A 504 -17.20 -3.79 -15.05
C ASP A 504 -16.71 -4.00 -16.51
N ASN A 505 -17.43 -3.45 -17.47
CA ASN A 505 -17.13 -3.66 -18.89
C ASN A 505 -15.82 -2.99 -19.38
N TYR A 506 -15.27 -2.05 -18.61
CA TYR A 506 -13.96 -1.45 -18.90
C TYR A 506 -12.80 -2.14 -18.23
N PHE A 507 -13.02 -2.70 -17.04
CA PHE A 507 -11.95 -3.28 -16.25
C PHE A 507 -12.38 -4.52 -15.48
N ASN A 508 -11.57 -5.58 -15.62
CA ASN A 508 -11.69 -6.80 -14.86
C ASN A 508 -10.43 -6.98 -14.00
N SER A 509 -10.53 -6.69 -12.71
CA SER A 509 -9.50 -7.06 -11.74
C SER A 509 -9.50 -8.58 -11.62
N HIS A 510 -8.52 -9.27 -12.18
CA HIS A 510 -8.51 -10.75 -12.25
C HIS A 510 -8.28 -11.45 -10.88
N GLY A 511 -8.22 -10.70 -9.78
CA GLY A 511 -7.96 -11.21 -8.43
C GLY A 511 -9.23 -11.33 -7.59
N TYR A 512 -9.77 -12.55 -7.49
CA TYR A 512 -10.82 -12.87 -6.51
C TYR A 512 -10.28 -12.82 -5.07
N SER A 513 -11.13 -12.46 -4.11
CA SER A 513 -10.80 -12.57 -2.68
C SER A 513 -10.91 -14.00 -2.16
N VAL A 514 -10.15 -14.30 -1.10
CA VAL A 514 -10.36 -15.52 -0.30
C VAL A 514 -11.78 -15.57 0.23
N SER A 515 -12.45 -16.70 0.02
CA SER A 515 -13.84 -16.93 0.41
C SER A 515 -13.97 -17.90 1.58
N ARG A 516 -15.15 -17.91 2.19
CA ARG A 516 -15.51 -18.91 3.20
C ARG A 516 -15.49 -20.32 2.64
N ALA A 517 -15.89 -20.50 1.37
CA ALA A 517 -15.84 -21.79 0.70
C ALA A 517 -14.40 -22.29 0.56
N ASP A 518 -13.44 -21.41 0.28
CA ASP A 518 -12.00 -21.75 0.26
C ASP A 518 -11.54 -22.25 1.64
N ILE A 519 -11.91 -21.54 2.71
CA ILE A 519 -11.58 -21.94 4.10
C ILE A 519 -12.21 -23.30 4.45
N LYS A 520 -13.48 -23.53 4.08
CA LYS A 520 -14.15 -24.81 4.29
C LYS A 520 -13.47 -25.95 3.51
N ALA A 521 -13.08 -25.69 2.25
CA ALA A 521 -12.43 -26.69 1.40
C ALA A 521 -11.07 -27.12 1.97
N VAL A 522 -10.23 -26.17 2.40
CA VAL A 522 -8.91 -26.51 2.98
C VAL A 522 -9.06 -27.24 4.32
N ASN A 523 -10.05 -26.87 5.13
CA ASN A 523 -10.38 -27.59 6.36
C ASN A 523 -10.83 -29.02 6.07
N TRP A 524 -11.73 -29.21 5.11
CA TRP A 524 -12.19 -30.53 4.71
C TRP A 524 -11.04 -31.41 4.21
N ILE A 525 -10.17 -30.89 3.33
CA ILE A 525 -8.99 -31.61 2.82
C ILE A 525 -8.10 -32.06 3.98
N ASN A 526 -7.81 -31.14 4.89
CA ASN A 526 -6.91 -31.40 6.01
C ASN A 526 -7.47 -32.46 6.98
N THR A 527 -8.79 -32.52 7.16
CA THR A 527 -9.46 -33.54 7.99
C THR A 527 -9.63 -34.88 7.29
N ASN A 528 -9.81 -34.91 5.97
CA ASN A 528 -10.09 -36.14 5.21
C ASN A 528 -8.83 -36.81 4.62
N ALA A 529 -7.69 -36.13 4.62
CA ALA A 529 -6.42 -36.73 4.23
C ALA A 529 -6.00 -37.82 5.24
N LYS A 530 -5.75 -39.03 4.73
CA LYS A 530 -5.33 -40.18 5.55
C LYS A 530 -3.82 -40.28 5.66
N THR A 531 -3.12 -39.72 4.67
CA THR A 531 -1.66 -39.72 4.57
C THR A 531 -1.20 -38.34 4.16
N ASP A 532 0.12 -38.19 4.01
CA ASP A 532 0.71 -37.03 3.36
C ASP A 532 0.09 -36.79 1.97
N PHE A 533 -0.11 -35.51 1.67
CA PHE A 533 -0.81 -35.07 0.46
C PHE A 533 -0.26 -33.78 -0.10
N ILE A 534 -0.56 -33.55 -1.38
CA ILE A 534 -0.44 -32.24 -2.03
C ILE A 534 -1.80 -31.75 -2.50
N VAL A 535 -1.90 -30.45 -2.74
CA VAL A 535 -3.09 -29.82 -3.33
C VAL A 535 -2.68 -29.00 -4.54
N LEU A 536 -3.43 -29.15 -5.63
CA LEU A 536 -3.37 -28.31 -6.83
C LEU A 536 -4.55 -27.34 -6.77
N ALA A 537 -4.28 -26.07 -6.49
CA ALA A 537 -5.30 -25.03 -6.33
C ALA A 537 -4.80 -23.66 -6.81
N ASN A 538 -5.70 -22.66 -6.86
CA ASN A 538 -5.30 -21.28 -7.14
C ASN A 538 -4.67 -20.60 -5.91
N GLN A 539 -4.25 -19.34 -6.07
CA GLN A 539 -3.63 -18.54 -5.01
C GLN A 539 -4.55 -18.32 -3.80
N GLN A 540 -5.86 -18.15 -3.99
CA GLN A 540 -6.78 -17.83 -2.89
C GLN A 540 -7.02 -19.03 -1.97
N VAL A 541 -7.22 -20.22 -2.54
CA VAL A 541 -7.32 -21.47 -1.77
C VAL A 541 -6.01 -21.75 -1.04
N SER A 542 -4.88 -21.51 -1.70
CA SER A 542 -3.56 -21.70 -1.09
C SER A 542 -3.30 -20.72 0.05
N ALA A 543 -3.74 -19.46 -0.08
CA ALA A 543 -3.69 -18.45 0.97
C ALA A 543 -4.61 -18.82 2.14
N ALA A 544 -5.80 -19.40 1.87
CA ALA A 544 -6.67 -19.93 2.90
C ALA A 544 -5.99 -21.06 3.69
N ALA A 545 -5.35 -22.01 3.01
CA ALA A 545 -4.62 -23.11 3.67
C ALA A 545 -3.48 -22.58 4.56
N LEU A 546 -2.69 -21.63 4.04
CA LEU A 546 -1.62 -21.00 4.80
C LEU A 546 -2.16 -20.24 6.02
N SER A 547 -3.28 -19.55 5.88
CA SER A 547 -3.93 -18.84 6.99
C SER A 547 -4.48 -19.78 8.07
N GLN A 548 -5.02 -20.94 7.70
CA GLN A 548 -5.61 -21.88 8.66
C GLN A 548 -4.55 -22.75 9.35
N PHE A 549 -3.52 -23.18 8.61
CA PHE A 549 -2.58 -24.20 9.07
C PHE A 549 -1.14 -23.73 9.16
N GLY A 550 -0.85 -22.48 8.79
CA GLY A 550 0.51 -21.96 8.72
C GLY A 550 1.39 -22.77 7.77
N PHE A 551 2.68 -22.77 8.06
CA PHE A 551 3.72 -23.45 7.30
C PHE A 551 3.80 -24.95 7.62
N LYS A 552 2.64 -25.64 7.62
CA LYS A 552 2.47 -27.01 8.15
C LYS A 552 3.45 -28.04 7.57
N LYS A 553 3.71 -28.01 6.25
CA LYS A 553 4.49 -29.07 5.59
C LYS A 553 5.20 -28.61 4.32
N TYR A 554 6.44 -29.10 4.15
CA TYR A 554 7.22 -28.98 2.94
C TYR A 554 7.78 -30.34 2.52
N TYR A 555 7.87 -30.59 1.22
CA TYR A 555 8.49 -31.76 0.60
C TYR A 555 9.80 -31.40 -0.09
N GLY A 556 10.57 -32.40 -0.52
CA GLY A 556 11.79 -32.21 -1.32
C GLY A 556 12.87 -31.38 -0.60
N GLY A 557 13.11 -31.64 0.69
CA GLY A 557 14.13 -30.92 1.46
C GLY A 557 13.77 -29.48 1.80
N GLY A 558 12.48 -29.13 1.85
CA GLY A 558 12.01 -27.79 2.23
C GLY A 558 11.64 -26.88 1.04
N GLN A 559 11.69 -27.40 -0.19
CA GLN A 559 11.51 -26.58 -1.40
C GLN A 559 10.07 -26.55 -1.91
N LEU A 560 9.24 -27.53 -1.54
CA LEU A 560 7.89 -27.69 -2.09
C LEU A 560 6.83 -27.61 -0.99
N PHE A 561 6.18 -26.46 -0.86
CA PHE A 561 5.01 -26.34 0.01
C PHE A 561 3.88 -27.22 -0.52
N TYR A 562 3.11 -27.86 0.37
CA TYR A 562 2.04 -28.80 0.00
C TYR A 562 0.84 -28.16 -0.72
N TYR A 563 0.79 -26.83 -0.78
CA TYR A 563 -0.06 -26.01 -1.65
C TYR A 563 0.80 -25.16 -2.59
N PRO A 564 0.27 -24.71 -3.75
CA PRO A 564 1.06 -24.01 -4.77
C PRO A 564 1.26 -22.51 -4.45
N ILE A 565 2.05 -22.24 -3.41
CA ILE A 565 2.62 -20.91 -3.08
C ILE A 565 4.13 -21.07 -2.87
N PRO A 566 4.99 -20.21 -3.48
CA PRO A 566 4.64 -19.15 -4.44
C PRO A 566 4.14 -19.69 -5.78
N THR A 567 3.61 -18.83 -6.64
CA THR A 567 3.10 -19.19 -7.99
C THR A 567 4.18 -19.69 -8.95
N SER A 568 5.46 -19.47 -8.63
CA SER A 568 6.58 -20.08 -9.34
C SER A 568 6.83 -21.55 -8.94
N SER A 569 6.09 -22.09 -7.97
CA SER A 569 6.17 -23.49 -7.56
C SER A 569 5.76 -24.43 -8.71
N PRO A 570 6.44 -25.58 -8.89
CA PRO A 570 6.04 -26.62 -9.83
C PRO A 570 4.58 -27.11 -9.65
N LEU A 571 4.05 -27.06 -8.42
CA LEU A 571 2.65 -27.41 -8.16
C LEU A 571 1.68 -26.40 -8.80
N TYR A 572 2.05 -25.12 -8.87
CA TYR A 572 1.19 -24.13 -9.53
C TYR A 572 1.13 -24.40 -11.03
N GLN A 573 2.26 -24.75 -11.65
CA GLN A 573 2.27 -25.14 -13.07
C GLN A 573 1.43 -26.40 -13.33
N SER A 574 1.44 -27.36 -12.39
CA SER A 574 0.58 -28.55 -12.45
C SER A 574 -0.91 -28.18 -12.31
N TYR A 575 -1.25 -27.26 -11.42
CA TYR A 575 -2.60 -26.69 -11.33
C TYR A 575 -3.02 -26.02 -12.65
N LEU A 576 -2.14 -25.20 -13.25
CA LEU A 576 -2.42 -24.57 -14.55
C LEU A 576 -2.66 -25.61 -15.65
N ASN A 577 -1.92 -26.72 -15.66
CA ASN A 577 -2.18 -27.83 -16.59
C ASN A 577 -3.58 -28.44 -16.37
N MET A 578 -3.99 -28.65 -15.11
CA MET A 578 -5.33 -29.18 -14.79
C MET A 578 -6.46 -28.27 -15.28
N VAL A 579 -6.31 -26.95 -15.17
CA VAL A 579 -7.39 -25.98 -15.51
C VAL A 579 -7.35 -25.44 -16.94
N TYR A 580 -6.19 -25.41 -17.60
CA TYR A 580 -6.06 -24.86 -18.97
C TYR A 580 -5.87 -25.93 -20.05
N LYS A 581 -5.33 -27.11 -19.71
CA LYS A 581 -5.15 -28.21 -20.68
C LYS A 581 -6.23 -29.26 -20.49
N LYS A 582 -6.15 -30.04 -19.41
CA LYS A 582 -7.08 -31.13 -19.08
C LYS A 582 -6.88 -31.58 -17.62
N PRO A 583 -7.94 -31.76 -16.83
CA PRO A 583 -7.83 -32.30 -15.48
C PRO A 583 -7.73 -33.83 -15.55
N ASP A 584 -6.56 -34.36 -15.88
CA ASP A 584 -6.33 -35.81 -15.95
C ASP A 584 -5.54 -36.35 -14.76
N ARG A 585 -5.67 -37.67 -14.57
CA ARG A 585 -5.00 -38.40 -13.49
C ARG A 585 -3.48 -38.35 -13.63
N GLU A 586 -2.97 -38.34 -14.86
CA GLU A 586 -1.54 -38.30 -15.15
C GLU A 586 -0.88 -37.04 -14.60
N THR A 587 -1.49 -35.86 -14.83
CA THR A 587 -1.00 -34.58 -14.29
C THR A 587 -0.93 -34.60 -12.76
N MET A 588 -1.96 -35.15 -12.10
CA MET A 588 -1.96 -35.28 -10.64
C MET A 588 -0.89 -36.26 -10.14
N LEU A 589 -0.74 -37.42 -10.79
CA LEU A 589 0.27 -38.41 -10.42
C LEU A 589 1.69 -37.84 -10.54
N ALA A 590 1.98 -37.13 -11.63
CA ALA A 590 3.25 -36.44 -11.82
C ALA A 590 3.50 -35.38 -10.73
N ALA A 591 2.48 -34.61 -10.35
CA ALA A 591 2.60 -33.66 -9.25
C ALA A 591 2.85 -34.37 -7.90
N MET A 592 2.21 -35.52 -7.67
CA MET A 592 2.41 -36.33 -6.48
C MET A 592 3.82 -36.96 -6.44
N ASP A 593 4.38 -37.33 -7.60
CA ASP A 593 5.77 -37.81 -7.71
C ASP A 593 6.78 -36.74 -7.25
N LEU A 594 6.55 -35.46 -7.57
CA LEU A 594 7.41 -34.36 -7.10
C LEU A 594 7.51 -34.28 -5.57
N ALA A 595 6.43 -34.65 -4.88
CA ALA A 595 6.34 -34.60 -3.42
C ALA A 595 6.55 -35.96 -2.74
N GLY A 596 6.61 -37.06 -3.51
CA GLY A 596 6.67 -38.42 -2.98
C GLY A 596 5.43 -38.84 -2.18
N VAL A 597 4.24 -38.36 -2.55
CA VAL A 597 2.98 -38.61 -1.81
C VAL A 597 2.04 -39.57 -2.54
N SER A 598 1.17 -40.24 -1.77
CA SER A 598 0.17 -41.19 -2.28
C SER A 598 -1.24 -40.60 -2.41
N GLN A 599 -1.48 -39.40 -1.86
CA GLN A 599 -2.74 -38.66 -2.00
C GLN A 599 -2.51 -37.27 -2.61
N GLY A 600 -3.40 -36.88 -3.52
CA GLY A 600 -3.41 -35.56 -4.15
C GLY A 600 -4.83 -35.02 -4.26
N TYR A 601 -4.97 -33.70 -4.10
CA TYR A 601 -6.26 -33.02 -4.25
C TYR A 601 -6.20 -31.97 -5.34
N PHE A 602 -7.25 -31.87 -6.14
CA PHE A 602 -7.44 -30.76 -7.07
C PHE A 602 -8.64 -29.93 -6.60
N VAL A 603 -8.47 -28.61 -6.50
CA VAL A 603 -9.53 -27.70 -6.06
C VAL A 603 -9.96 -26.82 -7.22
N LEU A 604 -11.26 -26.83 -7.52
CA LEU A 604 -11.88 -26.05 -8.58
C LEU A 604 -12.95 -25.12 -8.01
N ASN A 605 -12.72 -23.82 -8.13
CA ASN A 605 -13.69 -22.79 -7.77
C ASN A 605 -14.69 -22.54 -8.92
N LYS A 606 -15.95 -22.26 -8.55
CA LYS A 606 -17.05 -21.95 -9.49
C LYS A 606 -16.78 -20.77 -10.42
N TYR A 607 -16.01 -19.80 -9.95
CA TYR A 607 -15.71 -18.57 -10.69
C TYR A 607 -14.67 -18.76 -11.81
N TRP A 608 -14.16 -19.97 -12.02
CA TRP A 608 -13.21 -20.24 -13.11
C TRP A 608 -13.92 -20.21 -14.47
N TRP A 609 -13.31 -19.57 -15.49
CA TRP A 609 -13.98 -19.28 -16.77
C TRP A 609 -14.51 -20.52 -17.52
N ALA A 610 -13.84 -21.67 -17.42
CA ALA A 610 -14.25 -22.94 -18.02
C ALA A 610 -14.83 -23.94 -16.99
N PHE A 611 -15.37 -23.45 -15.88
CA PHE A 611 -15.76 -24.24 -14.72
C PHE A 611 -16.55 -25.51 -15.05
N LYS A 612 -17.67 -25.39 -15.79
CA LYS A 612 -18.54 -26.55 -16.11
C LYS A 612 -17.78 -27.66 -16.85
N LYS A 613 -16.99 -27.29 -17.87
CA LYS A 613 -16.18 -28.24 -18.64
C LYS A 613 -15.13 -28.93 -17.76
N ILE A 614 -14.42 -28.17 -16.93
CA ILE A 614 -13.37 -28.70 -16.05
C ILE A 614 -13.99 -29.61 -14.99
N LEU A 615 -15.13 -29.22 -14.41
CA LEU A 615 -15.88 -29.99 -13.42
C LEU A 615 -16.27 -31.37 -13.99
N ASP A 616 -16.88 -31.41 -15.17
CA ASP A 616 -17.32 -32.65 -15.81
C ASP A 616 -16.12 -33.57 -16.11
N GLN A 617 -15.01 -33.01 -16.61
CA GLN A 617 -13.79 -33.78 -16.90
C GLN A 617 -13.08 -34.27 -15.63
N ALA A 618 -13.02 -33.45 -14.58
CA ALA A 618 -12.38 -33.80 -13.32
C ALA A 618 -13.13 -34.94 -12.62
N LYS A 619 -14.47 -34.94 -12.64
CA LYS A 619 -15.30 -36.04 -12.09
C LYS A 619 -15.00 -37.39 -12.72
N LEU A 620 -14.64 -37.43 -14.01
CA LEU A 620 -14.29 -38.67 -14.71
C LEU A 620 -12.90 -39.20 -14.35
N SER A 621 -11.98 -38.32 -13.93
CA SER A 621 -10.58 -38.67 -13.67
C SER A 621 -10.27 -38.98 -12.19
N ALA A 622 -11.01 -38.35 -11.27
CA ALA A 622 -10.78 -38.42 -9.83
C ALA A 622 -11.27 -39.75 -9.23
N SER A 623 -10.70 -40.14 -8.09
CA SER A 623 -11.18 -41.29 -7.30
C SER A 623 -12.49 -40.97 -6.59
N SER A 624 -12.65 -39.75 -6.11
CA SER A 624 -13.88 -39.23 -5.51
C SER A 624 -13.87 -37.69 -5.59
N PHE A 625 -15.01 -37.06 -5.32
CA PHE A 625 -15.09 -35.60 -5.22
C PHE A 625 -16.06 -35.19 -4.11
N GLU A 626 -15.88 -33.98 -3.62
CA GLU A 626 -16.74 -33.34 -2.62
C GLU A 626 -17.19 -31.97 -3.13
N GLU A 627 -18.45 -31.64 -2.88
CA GLU A 627 -19.03 -30.33 -3.13
C GLU A 627 -19.04 -29.50 -1.84
N ILE A 628 -18.45 -28.30 -1.88
CA ILE A 628 -18.33 -27.42 -0.72
C ILE A 628 -19.18 -26.17 -0.93
N ASP A 629 -19.99 -25.85 0.08
CA ASP A 629 -20.78 -24.61 0.18
C ASP A 629 -21.76 -24.42 -1.00
N ASN A 630 -22.57 -25.44 -1.29
CA ASN A 630 -23.54 -25.45 -2.40
C ASN A 630 -22.90 -25.23 -3.79
N GLY A 631 -21.73 -25.84 -4.02
CA GLY A 631 -21.08 -25.86 -5.33
C GLY A 631 -20.23 -24.63 -5.63
N GLU A 632 -19.92 -23.81 -4.63
CA GLU A 632 -18.97 -22.70 -4.81
C GLU A 632 -17.53 -23.20 -4.99
N VAL A 633 -17.19 -24.33 -4.37
CA VAL A 633 -15.90 -25.02 -4.53
C VAL A 633 -16.10 -26.53 -4.65
N TYR A 634 -15.38 -27.15 -5.57
CA TYR A 634 -15.30 -28.61 -5.70
C TYR A 634 -13.89 -29.10 -5.38
N VAL A 635 -13.81 -30.16 -4.59
CA VAL A 635 -12.54 -30.80 -4.21
C VAL A 635 -12.51 -32.21 -4.78
N PHE A 636 -11.53 -32.51 -5.62
CA PHE A 636 -11.35 -33.81 -6.24
C PHE A 636 -10.19 -34.55 -5.60
N LYS A 637 -10.41 -35.80 -5.19
CA LYS A 637 -9.41 -36.64 -4.55
C LYS A 637 -8.82 -37.62 -5.55
N TYR A 638 -7.50 -37.75 -5.52
CA TYR A 638 -6.73 -38.72 -6.29
C TYR A 638 -5.88 -39.56 -5.33
N GLU A 639 -5.89 -40.87 -5.54
CA GLU A 639 -5.11 -41.82 -4.76
C GLU A 639 -4.33 -42.73 -5.72
N ARG A 640 -3.08 -43.05 -5.36
CA ARG A 640 -2.37 -44.19 -5.95
C ARG A 640 -3.09 -45.46 -5.52
N LYS A 641 -3.40 -46.33 -6.48
CA LYS A 641 -3.86 -47.68 -6.18
C LYS A 641 -2.71 -48.54 -5.70
#